data_AF-A0A0N7LW89-F1
#
_entry.id   AF-A0A0N7LW89-F1
#
_cell.length_a   1.000
_cell.length_b   1.000
_cell.length_c   1.000
_cell.angle_alpha   90.00
_cell.angle_beta   90.00
_cell.angle_gamma   90.00
#
_symmetry.space_group_name_H-M   'P 1'
#
loop_
_entity.id
_entity.type
_entity.pdbx_description
1 polymer ?
#
loop_
_entity_poly.entity_id
_entity_poly.type
_entity_poly.pdbx_seq_one_letter_code
_entity_poly.pdbx_strand_id
1 'polypeptide(L)'
;MRIYLHIGLEQTGAARLQQILSDKRDQLATKGYLFPRALGPKNHTRLFMAVTDPDHVDPLRFNRGFMTPDKQSELFTDIQQALIRDVAEKQPQALILSAAQLGASLARRGEIERLKSLLAPLSDDIRVIAHIDEQARLLARHYAAQVLEGRNTSLALEMEMAGTSDWWDDALLDGHEIVPQNGQFQETQCPAFWLDYPRLQKEWETVFGPGSVKFRPYDEGLFYSEAATDEIRAMFEIEGSIGRALTESTPAQPSAAWLTRARQMNDLLLQVLKRSDRMIGRPLWGKFMAEMKVAGDPIAPGSLAPVSQGFSAANKVLLSAHPALTETCLTPDTPLPDWQEADPQKGFRATQYLRAFLWRIDKETRDAQQGKAKDIAALQNSGRPSPTPDRAPGQQGLSDAARKVMPPLAVTNYEKLQQSSFRPHNQIGTVDEEHLAEAYAPLSPRELPEGSTGTLIVGCMKNEAPYIVEWIAYHRAIGVDNFLIYTNDCSDGTSEILDRLQDMGIVQHRNNDKWKGNSPQQYALNQALKEPVLQNSDWIAHIDVDEFMNIRCGNGTLPDFFDRIGDATNVAMTWRLFGHNGVTRLEDSFVIDQFDTCAPKFCPKPHTVWGFKTMFRNIGAYEKISCHRPNKLIDAVKAKVKWVNGSGQDMTREAAEKGWRNSKKTIGYDLIQLNHYALRSAESYLVKRQRGRALHVDRSIGLNYWIRMDWSDCKDVTIKRNLTRMQAEYDSLMADDTLRNWHEKGVDWHRAKAAELHDMPEFEDLYQQALTIDLDATERVAYALALDMES
;
A
#
# COMPACT_ATOMS: atom_id res chain seq x y z
N MET A 1 14.25 -29.78 7.39
CA MET A 1 13.78 -28.53 8.03
C MET A 1 12.36 -28.75 8.54
N ARG A 2 11.97 -28.24 9.71
CA ARG A 2 10.57 -28.33 10.17
C ARG A 2 9.70 -27.24 9.54
N ILE A 3 8.46 -27.55 9.17
CA ILE A 3 7.47 -26.55 8.75
C ILE A 3 6.43 -26.41 9.85
N TYR A 4 6.28 -25.21 10.39
CA TYR A 4 5.15 -24.87 11.25
C TYR A 4 4.06 -24.23 10.40
N LEU A 5 2.96 -24.95 10.22
CA LEU A 5 1.78 -24.50 9.50
C LEU A 5 0.72 -24.03 10.50
N HIS A 6 0.70 -22.73 10.75
CA HIS A 6 -0.36 -22.10 11.52
C HIS A 6 -1.58 -21.88 10.63
N ILE A 7 -2.58 -22.75 10.79
CA ILE A 7 -3.81 -22.73 9.98
C ILE A 7 -4.80 -21.66 10.44
N GLY A 8 -4.59 -21.15 11.67
CA GLY A 8 -5.46 -20.20 12.35
C GLY A 8 -6.91 -20.68 12.45
N LEU A 9 -7.68 -20.06 13.33
CA LEU A 9 -9.13 -20.01 13.19
C LEU A 9 -9.48 -18.52 13.19
N GLU A 10 -10.35 -18.09 12.30
CA GLU A 10 -10.72 -16.67 12.29
C GLU A 10 -11.28 -16.29 13.67
N GLN A 11 -10.96 -15.09 14.14
CA GLN A 11 -11.38 -14.58 15.45
C GLN A 11 -10.74 -15.25 16.69
N THR A 12 -9.61 -15.95 16.53
CA THR A 12 -8.71 -16.37 17.63
C THR A 12 -7.33 -15.69 17.57
N GLY A 13 -7.31 -14.41 17.19
CA GLY A 13 -6.08 -13.58 17.26
C GLY A 13 -5.03 -13.84 16.18
N ALA A 14 -5.32 -14.66 15.16
CA ALA A 14 -4.38 -14.97 14.07
C ALA A 14 -3.80 -13.72 13.38
N ALA A 15 -4.63 -12.71 13.11
CA ALA A 15 -4.18 -11.45 12.49
C ALA A 15 -3.15 -10.72 13.37
N ARG A 16 -3.33 -10.77 14.69
CA ARG A 16 -2.42 -10.17 15.67
C ARG A 16 -1.08 -10.90 15.72
N LEU A 17 -1.09 -12.23 15.75
CA LEU A 17 0.13 -13.03 15.69
C LEU A 17 0.89 -12.84 14.37
N GLN A 18 0.18 -12.78 13.24
CA GLN A 18 0.75 -12.51 11.92
C GLN A 18 1.41 -11.13 11.81
N GLN A 19 0.82 -10.11 12.45
CA GLN A 19 1.41 -8.79 12.56
C GLN A 19 2.75 -8.86 13.31
N ILE A 20 2.78 -9.51 14.48
CA ILE A 20 4.01 -9.65 15.28
C ILE A 20 5.06 -10.47 14.53
N LEU A 21 4.68 -11.58 13.88
CA LEU A 21 5.60 -12.36 13.04
C LEU A 21 6.23 -11.52 11.92
N SER A 22 5.46 -10.64 11.29
CA SER A 22 5.98 -9.71 10.29
C SER A 22 6.95 -8.70 10.90
N ASP A 23 6.61 -8.13 12.06
CA ASP A 23 7.43 -7.13 12.75
C ASP A 23 8.72 -7.74 13.30
N LYS A 24 8.69 -9.04 13.63
CA LYS A 24 9.84 -9.80 14.15
C LYS A 24 10.61 -10.59 13.10
N ARG A 25 10.31 -10.41 11.81
CA ARG A 25 10.85 -11.22 10.71
C ARG A 25 12.38 -11.29 10.72
N ASP A 26 13.06 -10.15 10.90
CA ASP A 26 14.52 -10.13 10.84
C ASP A 26 15.14 -10.78 12.08
N GLN A 27 14.51 -10.64 13.26
CA GLN A 27 14.94 -11.35 14.47
C GLN A 27 14.66 -12.86 14.41
N LEU A 28 13.60 -13.28 13.71
CA LEU A 28 13.34 -14.69 13.43
C LEU A 28 14.40 -15.26 12.48
N ALA A 29 14.76 -14.50 11.44
CA ALA A 29 15.78 -14.91 10.48
C ALA A 29 17.16 -15.11 11.13
N THR A 30 17.58 -14.21 12.05
CA THR A 30 18.86 -14.39 12.79
C THR A 30 18.87 -15.61 13.70
N LYS A 31 17.69 -16.16 14.01
CA LYS A 31 17.51 -17.40 14.79
C LYS A 31 17.26 -18.63 13.92
N GLY A 32 17.38 -18.52 12.60
CA GLY A 32 17.17 -19.63 11.67
C GLY A 32 15.70 -19.92 11.35
N TYR A 33 14.77 -19.01 11.63
CA TYR A 33 13.36 -19.15 11.28
C TYR A 33 13.00 -18.28 10.07
N LEU A 34 12.41 -18.89 9.05
CA LEU A 34 11.96 -18.17 7.86
C LEU A 34 10.45 -17.90 7.93
N PHE A 35 10.08 -16.62 7.79
CA PHE A 35 8.69 -16.18 7.61
C PHE A 35 8.57 -15.43 6.26
N PRO A 36 8.22 -16.14 5.17
CA PRO A 36 8.42 -15.67 3.79
C PRO A 36 7.48 -14.52 3.41
N ARG A 37 8.01 -13.49 2.73
CA ARG A 37 7.20 -12.36 2.23
C ARG A 37 6.41 -12.70 0.98
N ALA A 38 6.89 -13.64 0.18
CA ALA A 38 6.34 -13.99 -1.14
C ALA A 38 4.87 -14.46 -1.09
N LEU A 39 4.42 -14.98 0.06
CA LEU A 39 3.05 -15.48 0.24
C LEU A 39 2.06 -14.41 0.74
N GLY A 40 2.57 -13.23 1.06
CA GLY A 40 1.88 -12.15 1.74
C GLY A 40 2.72 -11.67 2.94
N PRO A 41 2.88 -10.36 3.17
CA PRO A 41 3.81 -9.85 4.18
C PRO A 41 3.38 -10.11 5.63
N LYS A 42 2.14 -10.54 5.87
CA LYS A 42 1.61 -10.82 7.23
C LYS A 42 0.76 -12.09 7.19
N ASN A 43 -0.36 -12.04 6.49
CA ASN A 43 -1.20 -13.22 6.25
C ASN A 43 -0.79 -13.86 4.93
N HIS A 44 -0.42 -15.15 4.94
CA HIS A 44 0.00 -15.89 3.74
C HIS A 44 -1.19 -16.28 2.85
N THR A 45 -2.07 -15.32 2.54
CA THR A 45 -3.31 -15.51 1.77
C THR A 45 -3.11 -16.18 0.41
N ARG A 46 -1.93 -16.03 -0.21
CA ARG A 46 -1.62 -16.69 -1.48
C ARG A 46 -1.58 -18.21 -1.34
N LEU A 47 -1.14 -18.72 -0.19
CA LEU A 47 -1.13 -20.15 0.10
C LEU A 47 -2.54 -20.73 0.06
N PHE A 48 -3.49 -20.06 0.72
CA PHE A 48 -4.90 -20.45 0.72
C PHE A 48 -5.50 -20.43 -0.69
N MET A 49 -5.34 -19.34 -1.44
CA MET A 49 -5.90 -19.23 -2.81
C MET A 49 -5.36 -20.29 -3.78
N ALA A 50 -4.14 -20.78 -3.55
CA ALA A 50 -3.52 -21.79 -4.38
C ALA A 50 -4.04 -23.21 -4.14
N VAL A 51 -4.62 -23.48 -2.96
CA VAL A 51 -4.90 -24.85 -2.50
C VAL A 51 -6.38 -25.18 -2.37
N THR A 52 -7.29 -24.21 -2.46
CA THR A 52 -8.73 -24.49 -2.56
C THR A 52 -9.04 -25.35 -3.80
N ASP A 53 -10.19 -25.99 -3.87
CA ASP A 53 -10.54 -26.73 -5.10
C ASP A 53 -10.91 -25.75 -6.23
N PRO A 54 -10.75 -26.13 -7.51
CA PRO A 54 -11.05 -25.24 -8.62
C PRO A 54 -12.49 -24.70 -8.63
N ASP A 55 -13.46 -25.49 -8.16
CA ASP A 55 -14.88 -25.14 -7.99
C ASP A 55 -15.18 -24.44 -6.65
N HIS A 56 -14.26 -24.48 -5.69
CA HIS A 56 -14.34 -23.74 -4.43
C HIS A 56 -13.78 -22.32 -4.60
N VAL A 57 -14.51 -21.47 -5.34
CA VAL A 57 -14.12 -20.07 -5.57
C VAL A 57 -14.47 -19.23 -4.35
N ASP A 58 -13.46 -18.95 -3.51
CA ASP A 58 -13.59 -18.14 -2.31
C ASP A 58 -13.59 -16.61 -2.58
N PRO A 59 -13.94 -15.77 -1.58
CA PRO A 59 -13.96 -14.32 -1.73
C PRO A 59 -12.62 -13.71 -2.16
N LEU A 60 -11.47 -14.24 -1.72
CA LEU A 60 -10.16 -13.74 -2.09
C LEU A 60 -9.84 -14.07 -3.55
N ARG A 61 -10.05 -15.32 -3.98
CA ARG A 61 -9.87 -15.73 -5.39
C ARG A 61 -10.76 -14.92 -6.32
N PHE A 62 -12.02 -14.71 -5.96
CA PHE A 62 -12.94 -13.92 -6.77
C PHE A 62 -12.50 -12.45 -6.89
N ASN A 63 -12.10 -11.82 -5.77
CA ASN A 63 -11.75 -10.41 -5.77
C ASN A 63 -10.37 -10.13 -6.38
N ARG A 64 -9.43 -11.08 -6.28
CA ARG A 64 -8.06 -10.96 -6.79
C ARG A 64 -7.86 -11.53 -8.20
N GLY A 65 -8.91 -12.10 -8.80
CA GLY A 65 -8.88 -12.55 -10.19
C GLY A 65 -8.34 -13.96 -10.42
N PHE A 66 -8.25 -14.78 -9.37
CA PHE A 66 -7.79 -16.18 -9.40
C PHE A 66 -8.96 -17.19 -9.40
N MET A 67 -10.12 -16.79 -9.91
CA MET A 67 -11.35 -17.60 -9.90
C MET A 67 -11.34 -18.77 -10.88
N THR A 68 -10.48 -18.76 -11.91
CA THR A 68 -10.42 -19.84 -12.91
C THR A 68 -9.45 -20.95 -12.47
N PRO A 69 -9.68 -22.22 -12.85
CA PRO A 69 -8.78 -23.33 -12.55
C PRO A 69 -7.34 -23.10 -13.04
N ASP A 70 -7.17 -22.54 -14.24
CA ASP A 70 -5.85 -22.31 -14.83
C ASP A 70 -5.02 -21.31 -14.01
N LYS A 71 -5.60 -20.14 -13.69
CA LYS A 71 -4.93 -19.10 -12.89
C LYS A 71 -4.60 -19.59 -11.48
N GLN A 72 -5.43 -20.47 -10.93
CA GLN A 72 -5.17 -21.10 -9.66
C GLN A 72 -3.99 -22.09 -9.75
N SER A 73 -3.95 -22.92 -10.78
CA SER A 73 -2.87 -23.87 -11.00
C SER A 73 -1.53 -23.15 -11.23
N GLU A 74 -1.54 -22.04 -11.97
CA GLU A 74 -0.37 -21.17 -12.13
C GLU A 74 0.09 -20.63 -10.77
N LEU A 75 -0.84 -20.10 -9.95
CA LEU A 75 -0.53 -19.60 -8.62
C LEU A 75 0.07 -20.69 -7.71
N PHE A 76 -0.43 -21.92 -7.80
CA PHE A 76 0.11 -23.07 -7.08
C PHE A 76 1.58 -23.31 -7.44
N THR A 77 1.90 -23.39 -8.74
CA THR A 77 3.27 -23.60 -9.22
C THR A 77 4.20 -22.46 -8.81
N ASP A 78 3.76 -21.21 -8.99
CA ASP A 78 4.54 -20.01 -8.66
C ASP A 78 4.92 -19.99 -7.17
N ILE A 79 3.96 -20.28 -6.30
CA ILE A 79 4.18 -20.31 -4.85
C ILE A 79 5.16 -21.42 -4.46
N GLN A 80 4.97 -22.62 -5.02
CA GLN A 80 5.85 -23.75 -4.72
C GLN A 80 7.28 -23.44 -5.12
N GLN A 81 7.49 -22.89 -6.32
CA GLN A 81 8.83 -22.50 -6.79
C GLN A 81 9.43 -21.37 -5.95
N ALA A 82 8.63 -20.37 -5.57
CA ALA A 82 9.10 -19.29 -4.71
C ALA A 82 9.56 -19.79 -3.35
N LEU A 83 8.81 -20.70 -2.72
CA LEU A 83 9.20 -21.30 -1.45
C LEU A 83 10.46 -22.17 -1.56
N ILE A 84 10.57 -22.97 -2.63
CA ILE A 84 11.77 -23.79 -2.88
C ILE A 84 13.00 -22.88 -2.97
N ARG A 85 12.90 -21.77 -3.71
CA ARG A 85 13.98 -20.80 -3.84
C ARG A 85 14.32 -20.13 -2.51
N ASP A 86 13.33 -19.62 -1.78
CA ASP A 86 13.55 -18.93 -0.50
C ASP A 86 14.21 -19.86 0.53
N VAL A 87 13.78 -21.13 0.60
CA VAL A 87 14.37 -22.14 1.49
C VAL A 87 15.79 -22.50 1.04
N ALA A 88 16.02 -22.68 -0.26
CA ALA A 88 17.35 -22.97 -0.80
C ALA A 88 18.34 -21.84 -0.55
N GLU A 89 17.90 -20.58 -0.64
CA GLU A 89 18.74 -19.40 -0.41
C GLU A 89 19.05 -19.18 1.07
N LYS A 90 18.03 -19.26 1.94
CA LYS A 90 18.17 -18.90 3.36
C LYS A 90 18.59 -20.06 4.26
N GLN A 91 18.46 -21.31 3.79
CA GLN A 91 18.75 -22.54 4.54
C GLN A 91 18.25 -22.50 6.00
N PRO A 92 16.98 -22.18 6.26
CA PRO A 92 16.49 -22.00 7.63
C PRO A 92 16.35 -23.34 8.37
N GLN A 93 16.44 -23.29 9.70
CA GLN A 93 16.16 -24.42 10.58
C GLN A 93 14.68 -24.81 10.55
N ALA A 94 13.80 -23.81 10.50
CA ALA A 94 12.35 -23.99 10.40
C ALA A 94 11.69 -22.92 9.53
N LEU A 95 10.61 -23.32 8.85
CA LEU A 95 9.75 -22.45 8.05
C LEU A 95 8.43 -22.23 8.78
N ILE A 96 8.03 -20.97 8.96
CA ILE A 96 6.76 -20.59 9.56
C ILE A 96 5.81 -20.15 8.44
N LEU A 97 4.69 -20.84 8.29
CA LEU A 97 3.61 -20.49 7.38
C LEU A 97 2.36 -20.18 8.20
N SER A 98 1.73 -19.03 7.95
CA SER A 98 0.55 -18.60 8.71
C SER A 98 -0.51 -18.04 7.77
N ALA A 99 -1.63 -18.77 7.64
CA ALA A 99 -2.76 -18.34 6.84
C ALA A 99 -4.08 -18.66 7.55
N ALA A 100 -4.76 -17.62 8.05
CA ALA A 100 -5.93 -17.77 8.94
C ALA A 100 -7.15 -18.41 8.25
N GLN A 101 -7.17 -18.42 6.92
CA GLN A 101 -8.21 -19.01 6.11
C GLN A 101 -8.13 -20.54 6.08
N LEU A 102 -6.94 -21.13 6.31
CA LEU A 102 -6.75 -22.56 6.08
C LEU A 102 -7.65 -23.41 6.98
N GLY A 103 -7.66 -23.13 8.29
CA GLY A 103 -8.46 -23.90 9.24
C GLY A 103 -9.96 -23.70 9.09
N ALA A 104 -10.38 -22.50 8.70
CA ALA A 104 -11.80 -22.14 8.62
C ALA A 104 -12.45 -22.44 7.25
N SER A 105 -11.65 -22.60 6.18
CA SER A 105 -12.17 -22.77 4.82
C SER A 105 -11.92 -24.16 4.23
N LEU A 106 -10.79 -24.82 4.53
CA LEU A 106 -10.44 -26.10 3.91
C LEU A 106 -11.25 -27.25 4.52
N ALA A 107 -12.48 -27.42 4.05
CA ALA A 107 -13.40 -28.46 4.49
C ALA A 107 -13.17 -29.79 3.75
N ARG A 108 -12.59 -29.76 2.55
CA ARG A 108 -12.50 -30.92 1.66
C ARG A 108 -11.12 -31.57 1.77
N ARG A 109 -11.10 -32.91 1.78
CA ARG A 109 -9.84 -33.68 1.85
C ARG A 109 -8.87 -33.34 0.72
N GLY A 110 -9.37 -33.17 -0.51
CA GLY A 110 -8.55 -32.84 -1.67
C GLY A 110 -7.78 -31.53 -1.53
N GLU A 111 -8.33 -30.54 -0.84
CA GLU A 111 -7.68 -29.24 -0.61
C GLU A 111 -6.53 -29.36 0.39
N ILE A 112 -6.73 -30.14 1.46
CA ILE A 112 -5.71 -30.43 2.47
C ILE A 112 -4.57 -31.24 1.83
N GLU A 113 -4.90 -32.24 1.00
CA GLU A 113 -3.93 -33.03 0.22
C GLU A 113 -3.15 -32.18 -0.79
N ARG A 114 -3.82 -31.23 -1.44
CA ARG A 114 -3.19 -30.25 -2.35
C ARG A 114 -2.21 -29.35 -1.60
N LEU A 115 -2.57 -28.88 -0.40
CA LEU A 115 -1.66 -28.12 0.46
C LEU A 115 -0.44 -28.96 0.88
N LYS A 116 -0.64 -30.23 1.27
CA LYS A 116 0.49 -31.13 1.54
C LYS A 116 1.38 -31.31 0.31
N SER A 117 0.79 -31.48 -0.86
CA SER A 117 1.53 -31.63 -2.12
C SER A 117 2.33 -30.37 -2.48
N LEU A 118 1.82 -29.18 -2.17
CA LEU A 118 2.54 -27.92 -2.34
C LEU A 118 3.80 -27.88 -1.48
N LEU A 119 3.71 -28.35 -0.23
CA LEU A 119 4.78 -28.28 0.78
C LEU A 119 5.75 -29.47 0.74
N ALA A 120 5.34 -30.61 0.20
CA ALA A 120 6.13 -31.85 0.16
C ALA A 120 7.55 -31.70 -0.40
N PRO A 121 7.83 -30.87 -1.43
CA PRO A 121 9.20 -30.66 -1.91
C PRO A 121 10.14 -30.00 -0.89
N LEU A 122 9.60 -29.36 0.16
CA LEU A 122 10.37 -28.63 1.17
C LEU A 122 10.67 -29.50 2.40
N SER A 123 9.68 -30.26 2.86
CA SER A 123 9.80 -31.13 4.04
C SER A 123 8.58 -32.03 4.23
N ASP A 124 8.79 -33.20 4.84
CA ASP A 124 7.75 -34.06 5.38
C ASP A 124 7.49 -33.84 6.89
N ASP A 125 8.36 -33.10 7.61
CA ASP A 125 8.13 -32.75 9.03
C ASP A 125 7.31 -31.45 9.12
N ILE A 126 5.98 -31.62 9.04
CA ILE A 126 5.01 -30.52 9.07
C ILE A 126 4.18 -30.59 10.37
N ARG A 127 4.16 -29.49 11.12
CA ARG A 127 3.37 -29.32 12.35
C ARG A 127 2.27 -28.32 12.12
N VAL A 128 1.04 -28.78 12.26
CA VAL A 128 -0.18 -27.98 12.11
C VAL A 128 -0.54 -27.39 13.47
N ILE A 129 -0.74 -26.08 13.53
CA ILE A 129 -1.05 -25.38 14.78
C ILE A 129 -2.29 -24.52 14.59
N ALA A 130 -3.21 -24.57 15.56
CA ALA A 130 -4.37 -23.70 15.61
C ALA A 130 -4.64 -23.23 17.05
N HIS A 131 -5.04 -21.97 17.18
CA HIS A 131 -5.57 -21.43 18.43
C HIS A 131 -7.08 -21.60 18.47
N ILE A 132 -7.55 -22.19 19.57
CA ILE A 132 -8.97 -22.43 19.83
C ILE A 132 -9.45 -21.63 21.04
N ASP A 133 -10.74 -21.32 21.05
CA ASP A 133 -11.45 -20.76 22.20
C ASP A 133 -12.70 -21.62 22.44
N GLU A 134 -13.41 -21.35 23.53
CA GLU A 134 -14.71 -21.94 23.78
C GLU A 134 -15.69 -21.66 22.61
N GLN A 135 -16.44 -22.69 22.23
CA GLN A 135 -17.21 -22.73 20.98
C GLN A 135 -18.26 -21.62 20.88
N ALA A 136 -19.00 -21.30 21.94
CA ALA A 136 -19.99 -20.23 21.90
C ALA A 136 -19.34 -18.85 21.75
N ARG A 137 -18.23 -18.59 22.45
CA ARG A 137 -17.48 -17.33 22.29
C ARG A 137 -16.96 -17.16 20.88
N LEU A 138 -16.37 -18.21 20.33
CA LEU A 138 -15.79 -18.20 18.99
C LEU A 138 -16.88 -18.07 17.92
N LEU A 139 -17.99 -18.80 18.08
CA LEU A 139 -19.15 -18.72 17.21
C LEU A 139 -19.71 -17.30 17.17
N ALA A 140 -19.88 -16.63 18.33
CA ALA A 140 -20.38 -15.26 18.39
C ALA A 140 -19.52 -14.28 17.57
N ARG A 141 -18.18 -14.37 17.72
CA ARG A 141 -17.24 -13.51 16.95
C ARG A 141 -17.22 -13.88 15.47
N HIS A 142 -17.23 -15.16 15.13
CA HIS A 142 -17.21 -15.62 13.74
C HIS A 142 -18.49 -15.26 13.00
N TYR A 143 -19.66 -15.53 13.59
CA TYR A 143 -20.96 -15.14 13.04
C TYR A 143 -21.03 -13.63 12.79
N ALA A 144 -20.52 -12.81 13.72
CA ALA A 144 -20.43 -11.38 13.54
C ALA A 144 -19.61 -11.00 12.30
N ALA A 145 -18.46 -11.63 12.08
CA ALA A 145 -17.65 -11.42 10.88
C ALA A 145 -18.37 -11.87 9.61
N GLN A 146 -18.99 -13.05 9.61
CA GLN A 146 -19.75 -13.58 8.47
C GLN A 146 -20.91 -12.66 8.07
N VAL A 147 -21.68 -12.15 9.05
CA VAL A 147 -22.77 -11.20 8.78
C VAL A 147 -22.25 -9.91 8.17
N LEU A 148 -21.13 -9.37 8.64
CA LEU A 148 -20.54 -8.17 8.03
C LEU A 148 -19.99 -8.44 6.61
N GLU A 149 -19.60 -9.68 6.33
CA GLU A 149 -19.18 -10.15 5.01
C GLU A 149 -20.34 -10.68 4.13
N GLY A 150 -21.60 -10.62 4.58
CA GLY A 150 -22.74 -10.90 3.72
C GLY A 150 -23.60 -12.12 4.06
N ARG A 151 -23.39 -12.76 5.22
CA ARG A 151 -24.29 -13.82 5.70
C ARG A 151 -25.70 -13.27 5.92
N ASN A 152 -26.72 -13.93 5.38
CA ASN A 152 -28.12 -13.52 5.55
C ASN A 152 -28.92 -14.43 6.49
N THR A 153 -28.39 -15.60 6.83
CA THR A 153 -28.98 -16.52 7.81
C THR A 153 -28.65 -16.10 9.23
N SER A 154 -29.51 -16.48 10.17
CA SER A 154 -29.33 -16.20 11.60
C SER A 154 -28.57 -17.32 12.31
N LEU A 155 -28.21 -17.09 13.58
CA LEU A 155 -27.67 -18.12 14.47
C LEU A 155 -28.67 -19.23 14.83
N ALA A 156 -29.93 -19.13 14.37
CA ALA A 156 -30.90 -20.20 14.57
C ALA A 156 -30.42 -21.53 13.96
N LEU A 157 -29.67 -21.49 12.85
CA LEU A 157 -29.09 -22.68 12.23
C LEU A 157 -28.15 -23.42 13.19
N GLU A 158 -27.18 -22.73 13.78
CA GLU A 158 -26.26 -23.32 14.76
C GLU A 158 -26.97 -23.77 16.03
N MET A 159 -28.02 -23.08 16.44
CA MET A 159 -28.82 -23.47 17.60
C MET A 159 -29.66 -24.72 17.33
N GLU A 160 -30.15 -24.94 16.11
CA GLU A 160 -30.86 -26.15 15.69
C GLU A 160 -29.92 -27.35 15.58
N MET A 161 -28.66 -27.14 15.17
CA MET A 161 -27.60 -28.15 15.12
C MET A 161 -26.97 -28.44 16.49
N ALA A 162 -27.30 -27.67 17.53
CA ALA A 162 -26.68 -27.83 18.83
C ALA A 162 -26.95 -29.22 19.42
N GLY A 163 -25.88 -30.00 19.63
CA GLY A 163 -25.97 -31.35 20.18
C GLY A 163 -26.26 -32.46 19.16
N THR A 164 -26.16 -32.19 17.86
CA THR A 164 -26.15 -33.25 16.84
C THR A 164 -24.90 -34.12 16.97
N SER A 165 -24.97 -35.33 16.40
CA SER A 165 -23.84 -36.26 16.41
C SER A 165 -22.79 -35.97 15.35
N ASP A 166 -23.08 -35.10 14.36
CA ASP A 166 -22.22 -34.83 13.20
C ASP A 166 -22.26 -33.35 12.78
N TRP A 167 -21.86 -32.47 13.71
CA TRP A 167 -21.82 -31.00 13.50
C TRP A 167 -21.11 -30.59 12.20
N TRP A 168 -20.01 -31.27 11.87
CA TRP A 168 -19.21 -30.95 10.70
C TRP A 168 -20.00 -31.12 9.39
N ASP A 169 -20.61 -32.29 9.21
CA ASP A 169 -21.37 -32.58 7.99
C ASP A 169 -22.70 -31.80 7.97
N ASP A 170 -23.37 -31.65 9.13
CA ASP A 170 -24.59 -30.85 9.26
C ASP A 170 -24.34 -29.37 8.85
N ALA A 171 -23.25 -28.78 9.34
CA ALA A 171 -22.89 -27.40 8.98
C ALA A 171 -22.60 -27.25 7.47
N LEU A 172 -21.95 -28.23 6.85
CA LEU A 172 -21.64 -28.19 5.42
C LEU A 172 -22.87 -28.37 4.53
N LEU A 173 -23.94 -29.03 5.01
CA LEU A 173 -25.21 -29.13 4.28
C LEU A 173 -25.87 -27.75 4.08
N ASP A 174 -25.69 -26.85 5.03
CA ASP A 174 -26.14 -25.45 4.95
C ASP A 174 -25.15 -24.52 4.22
N GLY A 175 -23.98 -25.04 3.85
CA GLY A 175 -23.04 -24.41 2.92
C GLY A 175 -23.65 -24.36 1.51
N HIS A 176 -24.49 -23.35 1.25
CA HIS A 176 -25.15 -23.09 -0.03
C HIS A 176 -24.21 -23.18 -1.26
N GLU A 177 -24.82 -23.24 -2.46
CA GLU A 177 -24.11 -23.18 -3.75
C GLU A 177 -23.13 -22.00 -3.82
N ILE A 178 -21.89 -22.27 -4.22
CA ILE A 178 -20.87 -21.24 -4.43
C ILE A 178 -21.20 -20.51 -5.73
N VAL A 179 -21.74 -19.29 -5.60
CA VAL A 179 -22.15 -18.45 -6.73
C VAL A 179 -21.51 -17.07 -6.57
N PRO A 180 -20.21 -16.90 -6.91
CA PRO A 180 -19.45 -15.69 -6.61
C PRO A 180 -20.05 -14.42 -7.20
N GLN A 181 -20.65 -14.50 -8.40
CA GLN A 181 -21.34 -13.39 -9.05
C GLN A 181 -22.54 -12.87 -8.24
N ASN A 182 -23.15 -13.73 -7.42
CA ASN A 182 -24.26 -13.38 -6.55
C ASN A 182 -23.80 -13.03 -5.13
N GLY A 183 -22.49 -12.92 -4.89
CA GLY A 183 -21.92 -12.68 -3.57
C GLY A 183 -22.06 -13.87 -2.62
N GLN A 184 -22.31 -15.07 -3.14
CA GLN A 184 -22.47 -16.29 -2.35
C GLN A 184 -21.16 -17.08 -2.34
N PHE A 185 -20.64 -17.29 -1.14
CA PHE A 185 -19.38 -17.97 -0.88
C PHE A 185 -19.56 -18.90 0.33
N GLN A 186 -18.88 -20.04 0.33
CA GLN A 186 -18.96 -21.01 1.42
C GLN A 186 -18.56 -20.36 2.76
N GLU A 187 -17.45 -19.63 2.80
CA GLU A 187 -16.92 -18.98 4.01
C GLU A 187 -17.88 -17.97 4.63
N THR A 188 -18.76 -17.39 3.80
CA THR A 188 -19.72 -16.38 4.24
C THR A 188 -21.04 -17.02 4.71
N GLN A 189 -21.53 -18.04 4.02
CA GLN A 189 -22.87 -18.56 4.24
C GLN A 189 -22.91 -19.80 5.14
N CYS A 190 -21.86 -20.62 5.10
CA CYS A 190 -21.78 -21.87 5.83
C CYS A 190 -21.64 -21.61 7.34
N PRO A 191 -22.41 -22.30 8.20
CA PRO A 191 -22.10 -22.40 9.61
C PRO A 191 -20.67 -22.88 9.86
N ALA A 192 -20.11 -22.55 11.04
CA ALA A 192 -18.72 -22.86 11.39
C ALA A 192 -18.50 -24.35 11.66
N PHE A 193 -18.41 -25.17 10.59
CA PHE A 193 -18.19 -26.61 10.65
C PHE A 193 -16.94 -26.99 11.49
N TRP A 194 -15.91 -26.14 11.44
CA TRP A 194 -14.63 -26.31 12.11
C TRP A 194 -14.66 -26.12 13.64
N LEU A 195 -15.81 -25.77 14.23
CA LEU A 195 -15.99 -25.78 15.70
C LEU A 195 -15.93 -27.20 16.29
N ASP A 196 -16.13 -28.23 15.46
CA ASP A 196 -15.81 -29.61 15.80
C ASP A 196 -14.29 -29.84 15.72
N TYR A 197 -13.58 -29.41 16.77
CA TYR A 197 -12.12 -29.54 16.86
C TYR A 197 -11.61 -30.99 16.77
N PRO A 198 -12.28 -32.01 17.37
CA PRO A 198 -11.91 -33.41 17.13
C PRO A 198 -11.97 -33.80 15.66
N ARG A 199 -13.02 -33.40 14.93
CA ARG A 199 -13.10 -33.68 13.49
C ARG A 199 -12.08 -32.89 12.69
N LEU A 200 -11.85 -31.62 13.02
CA LEU A 200 -10.79 -30.80 12.43
C LEU A 200 -9.43 -31.50 12.58
N GLN A 201 -9.07 -31.92 13.80
CA GLN A 201 -7.83 -32.66 14.04
C GLN A 201 -7.77 -33.92 13.19
N LYS A 202 -8.84 -34.72 13.16
CA LYS A 202 -8.88 -35.97 12.40
C LYS A 202 -8.65 -35.76 10.90
N GLU A 203 -9.30 -34.78 10.27
CA GLU A 203 -9.14 -34.54 8.83
C GLU A 203 -7.72 -34.06 8.50
N TRP A 204 -7.15 -33.17 9.30
CA TRP A 204 -5.78 -32.68 9.10
C TRP A 204 -4.74 -33.78 9.37
N GLU A 205 -4.88 -34.58 10.42
CA GLU A 205 -3.96 -35.69 10.73
C GLU A 205 -4.09 -36.87 9.76
N THR A 206 -5.25 -37.05 9.12
CA THR A 206 -5.39 -38.04 8.03
C THR A 206 -4.44 -37.72 6.88
N VAL A 207 -4.18 -36.44 6.62
CA VAL A 207 -3.29 -35.99 5.54
C VAL A 207 -1.85 -35.80 6.02
N PHE A 208 -1.64 -35.09 7.13
CA PHE A 208 -0.31 -34.72 7.64
C PHE A 208 0.31 -35.76 8.60
N GLY A 209 -0.47 -36.76 9.02
CA GLY A 209 -0.04 -37.85 9.88
C GLY A 209 -0.53 -37.70 11.34
N PRO A 210 -0.64 -38.81 12.09
CA PRO A 210 -1.06 -38.78 13.50
C PRO A 210 -0.13 -37.92 14.37
N GLY A 211 -0.70 -37.07 15.23
CA GLY A 211 0.06 -36.18 16.11
C GLY A 211 0.68 -34.97 15.40
N SER A 212 0.29 -34.68 14.16
CA SER A 212 0.75 -33.48 13.43
C SER A 212 0.06 -32.21 13.92
N VAL A 213 -1.14 -32.30 14.49
CA VAL A 213 -1.95 -31.15 14.93
C VAL A 213 -1.70 -30.85 16.40
N LYS A 214 -1.50 -29.57 16.73
CA LYS A 214 -1.42 -29.05 18.10
C LYS A 214 -2.43 -27.92 18.28
N PHE A 215 -3.34 -28.07 19.24
CA PHE A 215 -4.22 -26.97 19.67
C PHE A 215 -3.59 -26.18 20.81
N ARG A 216 -3.81 -24.87 20.78
CA ARG A 216 -3.32 -23.91 21.77
C ARG A 216 -4.45 -22.96 22.21
N PRO A 217 -4.42 -22.44 23.44
CA PRO A 217 -5.50 -21.58 23.92
C PRO A 217 -5.40 -20.19 23.28
N TYR A 218 -6.54 -19.62 22.90
CA TYR A 218 -6.63 -18.20 22.61
C TYR A 218 -6.73 -17.43 23.93
N ASP A 219 -5.73 -16.57 24.21
CA ASP A 219 -5.72 -15.64 25.33
C ASP A 219 -5.66 -14.21 24.79
N GLU A 220 -6.79 -13.54 24.82
CA GLU A 220 -6.91 -12.16 24.34
C GLU A 220 -6.00 -11.19 25.12
N GLY A 221 -5.91 -11.34 26.44
CA GLY A 221 -5.06 -10.48 27.26
C GLY A 221 -3.59 -10.62 26.87
N LEU A 222 -3.14 -11.87 26.65
CA LEU A 222 -1.77 -12.16 26.23
C LEU A 222 -1.46 -11.63 24.83
N PHE A 223 -2.33 -11.88 23.85
CA PHE A 223 -2.08 -11.60 22.43
C PHE A 223 -1.98 -10.09 22.13
N TYR A 224 -2.69 -9.28 22.89
CA TYR A 224 -2.68 -7.82 22.77
C TYR A 224 -1.69 -7.14 23.73
N SER A 225 -0.97 -7.91 24.55
CA SER A 225 0.09 -7.41 25.45
C SER A 225 1.49 -7.44 24.82
N GLU A 226 2.47 -6.90 25.56
CA GLU A 226 3.89 -6.99 25.20
C GLU A 226 4.44 -8.43 25.22
N ALA A 227 3.77 -9.34 25.94
CA ALA A 227 4.17 -10.74 26.13
C ALA A 227 3.65 -11.67 25.01
N ALA A 228 2.95 -11.16 24.00
CA ALA A 228 2.48 -11.97 22.86
C ALA A 228 3.60 -12.70 22.11
N THR A 229 4.85 -12.20 22.18
CA THR A 229 6.04 -12.87 21.66
C THR A 229 6.36 -14.18 22.37
N ASP A 230 5.97 -14.34 23.64
CA ASP A 230 6.18 -15.59 24.38
C ASP A 230 5.29 -16.70 23.86
N GLU A 231 4.06 -16.39 23.46
CA GLU A 231 3.19 -17.35 22.77
C GLU A 231 3.74 -17.74 21.41
N ILE A 232 4.25 -16.78 20.62
CA ILE A 232 4.92 -17.07 19.32
C ILE A 232 6.12 -18.01 19.52
N ARG A 233 6.92 -17.75 20.55
CA ARG A 233 8.07 -18.61 20.88
C ARG A 233 7.61 -20.00 21.30
N ALA A 234 6.58 -20.10 22.14
CA ALA A 234 6.06 -21.37 22.61
C ALA A 234 5.41 -22.20 21.49
N MET A 235 4.64 -21.57 20.59
CA MET A 235 3.93 -22.29 19.53
C MET A 235 4.89 -22.79 18.43
N PHE A 236 5.97 -22.05 18.14
CA PHE A 236 6.95 -22.41 17.12
C PHE A 236 8.26 -22.98 17.68
N GLU A 237 8.29 -23.27 18.99
CA GLU A 237 9.44 -23.86 19.69
C GLU A 237 10.73 -23.03 19.51
N ILE A 238 10.62 -21.70 19.47
CA ILE A 238 11.74 -20.77 19.25
C ILE A 238 12.54 -20.56 20.53
N GLU A 239 13.85 -20.86 20.47
CA GLU A 239 14.78 -20.64 21.58
C GLU A 239 15.25 -19.18 21.72
N GLY A 240 15.36 -18.73 22.98
CA GLY A 240 15.75 -17.37 23.33
C GLY A 240 14.70 -16.30 22.99
N SER A 241 14.94 -15.06 23.40
CA SER A 241 14.00 -13.94 23.21
C SER A 241 13.99 -13.41 21.77
N ILE A 242 12.82 -13.01 21.27
CA ILE A 242 12.62 -12.26 20.00
C ILE A 242 12.22 -10.79 20.27
N GLY A 243 12.53 -10.30 21.47
CA GLY A 243 12.08 -8.99 21.96
C GLY A 243 10.62 -9.01 22.41
N ARG A 244 10.08 -7.83 22.72
CA ARG A 244 8.67 -7.64 23.12
C ARG A 244 7.79 -7.23 21.94
N ALA A 245 6.50 -7.56 21.99
CA ALA A 245 5.51 -7.04 21.05
C ALA A 245 5.08 -5.61 21.43
N LEU A 246 4.58 -4.84 20.47
CA LEU A 246 3.89 -3.59 20.74
C LEU A 246 2.50 -3.87 21.33
N THR A 247 2.12 -3.21 22.42
CA THR A 247 0.76 -3.34 22.99
C THR A 247 -0.28 -2.73 22.04
N GLU A 248 -1.44 -3.38 21.90
CA GLU A 248 -2.58 -2.88 21.13
C GLU A 248 -3.88 -3.04 21.93
N SER A 249 -4.92 -2.30 21.56
CA SER A 249 -6.24 -2.49 22.14
C SER A 249 -6.97 -3.65 21.50
N THR A 250 -7.66 -4.46 22.29
CA THR A 250 -8.56 -5.50 21.81
C THR A 250 -9.60 -4.93 20.83
N PRO A 251 -9.86 -5.60 19.69
CA PRO A 251 -10.91 -5.23 18.76
C PRO A 251 -12.30 -5.27 19.41
N ALA A 252 -13.01 -4.14 19.33
CA ALA A 252 -14.39 -4.07 19.80
C ALA A 252 -15.31 -4.94 18.92
N GLN A 253 -16.10 -5.80 19.55
CA GLN A 253 -17.09 -6.62 18.86
C GLN A 253 -18.30 -5.76 18.42
N PRO A 254 -18.90 -6.03 17.25
CA PRO A 254 -20.09 -5.32 16.80
C PRO A 254 -21.29 -5.62 17.70
N SER A 255 -22.19 -4.65 17.85
CA SER A 255 -23.40 -4.82 18.66
C SER A 255 -24.36 -5.82 18.01
N ALA A 256 -25.09 -6.59 18.82
CA ALA A 256 -26.09 -7.54 18.33
C ALA A 256 -27.16 -6.86 17.46
N ALA A 257 -27.60 -5.66 17.84
CA ALA A 257 -28.57 -4.86 17.07
C ALA A 257 -28.00 -4.43 15.69
N TRP A 258 -26.70 -4.12 15.60
CA TRP A 258 -26.06 -3.82 14.30
C TRP A 258 -26.00 -5.08 13.42
N LEU A 259 -25.68 -6.24 13.99
CA LEU A 259 -25.66 -7.50 13.26
C LEU A 259 -27.05 -7.85 12.70
N THR A 260 -28.13 -7.63 13.46
CA THR A 260 -29.50 -7.79 12.95
C THR A 260 -29.75 -6.90 11.72
N ARG A 261 -29.34 -5.62 11.77
CA ARG A 261 -29.49 -4.70 10.62
C ARG A 261 -28.72 -5.16 9.40
N ALA A 262 -27.48 -5.58 9.61
CA ALA A 262 -26.59 -6.06 8.56
C ALA A 262 -27.17 -7.32 7.90
N ARG A 263 -27.60 -8.31 8.69
CA ARG A 263 -28.21 -9.55 8.19
C ARG A 263 -29.48 -9.27 7.38
N GLN A 264 -30.39 -8.45 7.89
CA GLN A 264 -31.61 -8.05 7.16
C GLN A 264 -31.29 -7.34 5.84
N MET A 265 -30.24 -6.51 5.80
CA MET A 265 -29.78 -5.91 4.56
C MET A 265 -29.17 -6.94 3.61
N ASN A 266 -28.33 -7.85 4.10
CA ASN A 266 -27.71 -8.90 3.29
C ASN A 266 -28.76 -9.75 2.60
N ASP A 267 -29.84 -10.13 3.30
CA ASP A 267 -30.96 -10.85 2.70
C ASP A 267 -31.51 -10.10 1.47
N LEU A 268 -31.77 -8.80 1.59
CA LEU A 268 -32.24 -8.00 0.47
C LEU A 268 -31.19 -7.83 -0.64
N LEU A 269 -29.92 -7.63 -0.30
CA LEU A 269 -28.84 -7.49 -1.28
C LEU A 269 -28.65 -8.78 -2.09
N LEU A 270 -28.63 -9.94 -1.44
CA LEU A 270 -28.55 -11.23 -2.10
C LEU A 270 -29.78 -11.48 -2.98
N GLN A 271 -30.98 -11.08 -2.55
CA GLN A 271 -32.18 -11.15 -3.40
C GLN A 271 -32.09 -10.24 -4.64
N VAL A 272 -31.50 -9.04 -4.51
CA VAL A 272 -31.24 -8.14 -5.64
C VAL A 272 -30.25 -8.77 -6.61
N LEU A 273 -29.12 -9.29 -6.12
CA LEU A 273 -28.11 -9.95 -6.95
C LEU A 273 -28.68 -11.18 -7.65
N LYS A 274 -29.48 -12.00 -6.96
CA LYS A 274 -30.12 -13.20 -7.53
C LYS A 274 -31.13 -12.88 -8.65
N ARG A 275 -31.76 -11.70 -8.64
CA ARG A 275 -32.87 -11.33 -9.54
C ARG A 275 -32.49 -10.31 -10.62
N SER A 276 -31.24 -9.88 -10.68
CA SER A 276 -30.79 -8.86 -11.63
C SER A 276 -29.37 -9.10 -12.12
N ASP A 277 -28.93 -8.33 -13.10
CA ASP A 277 -27.55 -8.28 -13.59
C ASP A 277 -26.65 -7.35 -12.77
N ARG A 278 -27.14 -6.90 -11.61
CA ARG A 278 -26.42 -5.99 -10.72
C ARG A 278 -25.25 -6.69 -10.07
N MET A 279 -24.19 -5.92 -9.85
CA MET A 279 -22.97 -6.36 -9.17
C MET A 279 -22.67 -5.44 -8.00
N ILE A 280 -22.22 -6.02 -6.89
CA ILE A 280 -21.80 -5.28 -5.70
C ILE A 280 -20.42 -5.80 -5.30
N GLY A 281 -19.43 -4.91 -5.31
CA GLY A 281 -18.09 -5.22 -4.83
C GLY A 281 -18.02 -5.21 -3.30
N ARG A 282 -17.09 -6.00 -2.72
CA ARG A 282 -16.86 -6.04 -1.27
C ARG A 282 -16.62 -4.66 -0.62
N PRO A 283 -15.85 -3.73 -1.23
CA PRO A 283 -15.69 -2.40 -0.65
C PRO A 283 -17.00 -1.60 -0.54
N LEU A 284 -17.94 -1.78 -1.47
CA LEU A 284 -19.24 -1.13 -1.39
C LEU A 284 -20.14 -1.83 -0.37
N TRP A 285 -20.12 -3.17 -0.32
CA TRP A 285 -20.82 -3.97 0.67
C TRP A 285 -20.46 -3.56 2.10
N GLY A 286 -19.17 -3.50 2.42
CA GLY A 286 -18.67 -3.08 3.74
C GLY A 286 -19.09 -1.65 4.11
N LYS A 287 -19.16 -0.73 3.14
CA LYS A 287 -19.67 0.64 3.37
C LYS A 287 -21.14 0.63 3.78
N PHE A 288 -21.96 -0.18 3.11
CA PHE A 288 -23.37 -0.33 3.49
C PHE A 288 -23.50 -0.85 4.92
N MET A 289 -22.73 -1.88 5.29
CA MET A 289 -22.74 -2.41 6.66
C MET A 289 -22.33 -1.33 7.68
N ALA A 290 -21.29 -0.55 7.38
CA ALA A 290 -20.81 0.52 8.26
C ALA A 290 -21.82 1.67 8.41
N GLU A 291 -22.53 2.06 7.35
CA GLU A 291 -23.54 3.14 7.38
C GLU A 291 -24.76 2.79 8.25
N MET A 292 -25.02 1.50 8.49
CA MET A 292 -26.15 1.02 9.31
C MET A 292 -25.77 0.80 10.79
N LYS A 293 -24.51 1.06 11.17
CA LYS A 293 -23.98 0.81 12.51
C LYS A 293 -24.83 1.47 13.61
N VAL A 294 -25.07 0.71 14.68
CA VAL A 294 -25.73 1.18 15.90
C VAL A 294 -24.96 0.69 17.13
N ALA A 295 -24.87 1.53 18.16
CA ALA A 295 -24.21 1.16 19.41
C ALA A 295 -25.10 0.21 20.23
N GLY A 296 -24.47 -0.61 21.06
CA GLY A 296 -25.12 -1.59 21.93
C GLY A 296 -24.16 -2.72 22.28
N ASP A 297 -24.64 -3.67 23.08
CA ASP A 297 -23.84 -4.81 23.51
C ASP A 297 -23.66 -5.83 22.38
N PRO A 298 -22.51 -6.54 22.33
CA PRO A 298 -22.31 -7.65 21.41
C PRO A 298 -23.20 -8.85 21.78
N ILE A 299 -23.20 -9.88 20.94
CA ILE A 299 -23.88 -11.14 21.26
C ILE A 299 -23.23 -11.73 22.51
N ALA A 300 -24.04 -12.02 23.53
CA ALA A 300 -23.57 -12.64 24.76
C ALA A 300 -23.35 -14.15 24.53
N PRO A 301 -22.13 -14.68 24.67
CA PRO A 301 -21.84 -16.10 24.42
C PRO A 301 -22.70 -17.05 25.26
N GLY A 302 -23.06 -16.67 26.49
CA GLY A 302 -23.95 -17.47 27.35
C GLY A 302 -25.34 -17.74 26.77
N SER A 303 -25.81 -16.96 25.78
CA SER A 303 -27.07 -17.23 25.06
C SER A 303 -26.96 -18.35 24.02
N LEU A 304 -25.74 -18.80 23.73
CA LEU A 304 -25.43 -19.92 22.83
C LEU A 304 -25.01 -21.18 23.61
N ALA A 305 -25.40 -21.26 24.89
CA ALA A 305 -25.06 -22.37 25.78
C ALA A 305 -25.38 -23.78 25.24
N PRO A 306 -26.46 -24.02 24.46
CA PRO A 306 -26.70 -25.32 23.84
C PRO A 306 -25.53 -25.79 22.96
N VAL A 307 -24.88 -24.89 22.21
CA VAL A 307 -23.72 -25.21 21.38
C VAL A 307 -22.54 -25.64 22.27
N SER A 308 -22.23 -24.87 23.31
CA SER A 308 -21.19 -25.21 24.30
C SER A 308 -21.44 -26.57 24.95
N GLN A 309 -22.70 -26.86 25.29
CA GLN A 309 -23.08 -28.12 25.91
C GLN A 309 -22.84 -29.31 24.99
N GLY A 310 -23.15 -29.17 23.68
CA GLY A 310 -22.90 -30.18 22.66
C GLY A 310 -21.44 -30.61 22.55
N PHE A 311 -20.50 -29.67 22.72
CA PHE A 311 -19.06 -29.95 22.64
C PHE A 311 -18.38 -30.28 23.98
N SER A 312 -19.10 -30.24 25.09
CA SER A 312 -18.53 -30.41 26.43
C SER A 312 -17.78 -31.73 26.63
N ALA A 313 -18.27 -32.83 26.05
CA ALA A 313 -17.61 -34.14 26.11
C ALA A 313 -16.32 -34.16 25.27
N ALA A 314 -16.37 -33.61 24.06
CA ALA A 314 -15.21 -33.47 23.17
C ALA A 314 -14.11 -32.61 23.80
N ASN A 315 -14.47 -31.48 24.42
CA ASN A 315 -13.51 -30.57 25.06
C ASN A 315 -12.72 -31.25 26.20
N LYS A 316 -13.33 -32.17 26.97
CA LYS A 316 -12.61 -32.96 27.99
C LYS A 316 -11.53 -33.86 27.40
N VAL A 317 -11.80 -34.45 26.22
CA VAL A 317 -10.82 -35.27 25.50
C VAL A 317 -9.69 -34.39 24.98
N LEU A 318 -10.00 -33.21 24.42
CA LEU A 318 -8.98 -32.28 23.92
C LEU A 318 -8.05 -31.77 25.02
N LEU A 319 -8.58 -31.43 26.19
CA LEU A 319 -7.78 -31.01 27.36
C LEU A 319 -6.77 -32.09 27.78
N SER A 320 -7.15 -33.36 27.65
CA SER A 320 -6.26 -34.49 27.96
C SER A 320 -5.23 -34.73 26.86
N ALA A 321 -5.58 -34.44 25.60
CA ALA A 321 -4.74 -34.69 24.43
C ALA A 321 -3.74 -33.55 24.13
N HIS A 322 -4.05 -32.30 24.49
CA HIS A 322 -3.25 -31.12 24.16
C HIS A 322 -2.81 -30.38 25.44
N PRO A 323 -1.57 -30.60 25.92
CA PRO A 323 -1.10 -30.05 27.21
C PRO A 323 -1.06 -28.52 27.31
N ALA A 324 -1.10 -27.80 26.19
CA ALA A 324 -1.12 -26.34 26.18
C ALA A 324 -2.52 -25.78 26.51
N LEU A 325 -3.59 -26.58 26.35
CA LEU A 325 -4.94 -26.15 26.65
C LEU A 325 -5.18 -26.14 28.16
N THR A 326 -5.94 -25.16 28.64
CA THR A 326 -6.34 -25.03 30.04
C THR A 326 -7.85 -25.16 30.17
N GLU A 327 -8.33 -25.64 31.32
CA GLU A 327 -9.76 -25.72 31.59
C GLU A 327 -10.44 -24.35 31.43
N THR A 328 -9.77 -23.27 31.84
CA THR A 328 -10.27 -21.90 31.71
C THR A 328 -10.56 -21.50 30.26
N CYS A 329 -9.74 -21.95 29.31
CA CYS A 329 -9.90 -21.63 27.90
C CYS A 329 -11.18 -22.22 27.30
N LEU A 330 -11.60 -23.42 27.76
CA LEU A 330 -12.75 -24.16 27.20
C LEU A 330 -13.95 -24.23 28.16
N THR A 331 -13.90 -23.54 29.29
CA THR A 331 -15.04 -23.38 30.20
C THR A 331 -16.07 -22.44 29.59
N PRO A 332 -17.33 -22.88 29.38
CA PRO A 332 -18.38 -22.01 28.86
C PRO A 332 -18.71 -20.82 29.77
N ASP A 333 -19.15 -19.73 29.17
CA ASP A 333 -19.75 -18.60 29.88
C ASP A 333 -21.03 -19.05 30.62
N THR A 334 -21.43 -18.29 31.64
CA THR A 334 -22.66 -18.56 32.39
C THR A 334 -23.86 -18.62 31.45
N PRO A 335 -24.66 -19.71 31.47
CA PRO A 335 -25.82 -19.84 30.60
C PRO A 335 -26.82 -18.69 30.79
N LEU A 336 -27.29 -18.14 29.68
CA LEU A 336 -28.36 -17.15 29.59
C LEU A 336 -29.55 -17.80 28.85
N PRO A 337 -30.73 -17.14 28.80
CA PRO A 337 -31.80 -17.60 27.91
C PRO A 337 -31.31 -17.79 26.48
N ASP A 338 -31.82 -18.82 25.81
CA ASP A 338 -31.44 -19.18 24.45
C ASP A 338 -31.52 -17.98 23.51
N TRP A 339 -30.56 -17.94 22.59
CA TRP A 339 -30.38 -16.83 21.67
C TRP A 339 -31.67 -16.45 20.93
N GLN A 340 -31.93 -15.14 20.90
CA GLN A 340 -32.95 -14.53 20.06
C GLN A 340 -32.31 -13.35 19.31
N GLU A 341 -32.77 -13.14 18.08
CA GLU A 341 -32.26 -12.03 17.28
C GLU A 341 -32.63 -10.68 17.93
N ALA A 342 -31.61 -9.83 18.15
CA ALA A 342 -31.79 -8.55 18.83
C ALA A 342 -32.66 -7.58 18.00
N ASP A 343 -33.45 -6.74 18.67
CA ASP A 343 -34.19 -5.64 18.02
C ASP A 343 -33.18 -4.73 17.26
N PRO A 344 -33.37 -4.46 15.95
CA PRO A 344 -32.46 -3.61 15.20
C PRO A 344 -32.52 -2.13 15.63
N GLN A 345 -33.45 -1.76 16.51
CA GLN A 345 -33.67 -0.44 17.11
C GLN A 345 -34.02 0.66 16.10
N LYS A 346 -34.54 1.77 16.63
CA LYS A 346 -34.80 3.02 15.89
C LYS A 346 -35.70 2.86 14.66
N GLY A 347 -36.64 1.91 14.69
CA GLY A 347 -37.57 1.63 13.59
C GLY A 347 -36.87 1.25 12.27
N PHE A 348 -35.71 0.60 12.34
CA PHE A 348 -34.91 0.23 11.19
C PHE A 348 -35.70 -0.60 10.18
N ARG A 349 -35.56 -0.26 8.89
CA ARG A 349 -36.14 -0.99 7.76
C ARG A 349 -35.12 -1.11 6.65
N ALA A 350 -34.57 -2.31 6.44
CA ALA A 350 -33.54 -2.57 5.44
C ALA A 350 -33.97 -2.12 4.01
N THR A 351 -35.25 -2.24 3.67
CA THR A 351 -35.80 -1.80 2.37
C THR A 351 -35.63 -0.31 2.10
N GLN A 352 -35.69 0.55 3.12
CA GLN A 352 -35.51 2.00 2.97
C GLN A 352 -34.05 2.34 2.65
N TYR A 353 -33.12 1.68 3.36
CA TYR A 353 -31.69 1.82 3.09
C TYR A 353 -31.33 1.28 1.72
N LEU A 354 -31.87 0.11 1.34
CA LEU A 354 -31.64 -0.46 0.02
C LEU A 354 -32.05 0.52 -1.08
N ARG A 355 -33.23 1.14 -0.96
CA ARG A 355 -33.69 2.17 -1.91
C ARG A 355 -32.69 3.33 -2.04
N ALA A 356 -32.12 3.80 -0.93
CA ALA A 356 -31.10 4.84 -0.94
C ALA A 356 -29.74 4.35 -1.52
N PHE A 357 -29.48 3.05 -1.47
CA PHE A 357 -28.24 2.43 -1.94
C PHE A 357 -28.28 2.05 -3.43
N LEU A 358 -29.47 1.90 -4.03
CA LEU A 358 -29.64 1.41 -5.40
C LEU A 358 -28.79 2.16 -6.43
N TRP A 359 -28.73 3.48 -6.38
CA TRP A 359 -27.96 4.26 -7.36
C TRP A 359 -26.46 3.96 -7.30
N ARG A 360 -25.92 3.62 -6.12
CA ARG A 360 -24.51 3.25 -5.93
C ARG A 360 -24.25 1.86 -6.48
N ILE A 361 -25.19 0.94 -6.28
CA ILE A 361 -25.18 -0.42 -6.86
C ILE A 361 -25.22 -0.31 -8.40
N ASP A 362 -26.12 0.51 -8.95
CA ASP A 362 -26.25 0.72 -10.40
C ASP A 362 -25.00 1.37 -10.98
N LYS A 363 -24.36 2.28 -10.24
CA LYS A 363 -23.09 2.88 -10.63
C LYS A 363 -21.97 1.83 -10.67
N GLU A 364 -21.81 1.05 -9.61
CA GLU A 364 -20.76 0.02 -9.56
C GLU A 364 -20.98 -1.09 -10.60
N THR A 365 -22.23 -1.45 -10.86
CA THR A 365 -22.60 -2.40 -11.92
C THR A 365 -22.12 -1.92 -13.29
N ARG A 366 -22.37 -0.65 -13.65
CA ARG A 366 -21.89 -0.06 -14.91
C ARG A 366 -20.36 -0.07 -15.00
N ASP A 367 -19.68 0.21 -13.89
CA ASP A 367 -18.22 0.22 -13.82
C ASP A 367 -17.65 -1.22 -13.94
N ALA A 368 -18.33 -2.22 -13.37
CA ALA A 368 -17.91 -3.62 -13.37
C ALA A 368 -18.14 -4.34 -14.72
N GLN A 369 -19.27 -4.07 -15.40
CA GLN A 369 -19.58 -4.62 -16.73
C GLN A 369 -18.52 -4.23 -17.78
N GLN A 370 -17.80 -3.12 -17.58
CA GLN A 370 -16.72 -2.69 -18.47
C GLN A 370 -15.36 -3.39 -18.18
N GLY A 371 -15.20 -4.05 -17.02
CA GLY A 371 -13.89 -4.54 -16.55
C GLY A 371 -13.78 -6.05 -16.27
N LYS A 372 -14.89 -6.75 -15.98
CA LYS A 372 -14.89 -8.16 -15.52
C LYS A 372 -15.69 -9.15 -16.38
N ALA A 373 -16.29 -8.68 -17.48
CA ALA A 373 -17.20 -9.49 -18.30
C ALA A 373 -16.58 -10.79 -18.87
N LYS A 374 -15.29 -10.78 -19.21
CA LYS A 374 -14.59 -11.95 -19.79
C LYS A 374 -14.36 -13.08 -18.79
N ASP A 375 -13.94 -12.75 -17.56
CA ASP A 375 -13.66 -13.75 -16.52
C ASP A 375 -14.97 -14.40 -16.00
N ILE A 376 -16.06 -13.62 -15.91
CA ILE A 376 -17.39 -14.13 -15.50
C ILE A 376 -18.01 -15.03 -16.58
N ALA A 377 -17.85 -14.70 -17.86
CA ALA A 377 -18.30 -15.54 -18.96
C ALA A 377 -17.52 -16.86 -19.07
N ALA A 378 -16.27 -16.90 -18.61
CA ALA A 378 -15.46 -18.14 -18.56
C ALA A 378 -15.97 -19.11 -17.48
N LEU A 379 -16.47 -18.61 -16.34
CA LEU A 379 -17.07 -19.43 -15.28
C LEU A 379 -18.38 -20.10 -15.72
N GLN A 380 -19.13 -19.50 -16.64
CA GLN A 380 -20.41 -20.03 -17.14
C GLN A 380 -20.25 -21.18 -18.16
N ASN A 381 -19.03 -21.44 -18.65
CA ASN A 381 -18.73 -22.44 -19.69
C ASN A 381 -17.90 -23.64 -19.18
N SER A 382 -17.93 -23.95 -17.88
CA SER A 382 -17.22 -25.09 -17.29
C SER A 382 -17.89 -26.43 -17.66
N GLY A 383 -17.58 -26.92 -18.85
CA GLY A 383 -18.02 -28.25 -19.31
C GLY A 383 -17.35 -28.75 -20.59
N ARG A 384 -16.37 -28.04 -21.15
CA ARG A 384 -15.60 -28.52 -22.30
C ARG A 384 -14.11 -28.39 -22.04
N PRO A 385 -13.30 -29.42 -22.34
CA PRO A 385 -11.86 -29.27 -22.33
C PRO A 385 -11.51 -28.26 -23.42
N SER A 386 -10.92 -27.14 -23.02
CA SER A 386 -10.26 -26.24 -23.96
C SER A 386 -9.12 -26.99 -24.65
N PRO A 387 -8.86 -26.73 -25.94
CA PRO A 387 -7.74 -27.36 -26.63
C PRO A 387 -6.44 -27.01 -25.91
N THR A 388 -5.52 -27.97 -25.91
CA THR A 388 -4.11 -27.79 -25.55
C THR A 388 -3.61 -26.41 -26.00
N PRO A 389 -2.86 -25.67 -25.15
CA PRO A 389 -2.30 -24.40 -25.57
C PRO A 389 -1.24 -24.66 -26.65
N ASP A 390 -1.66 -24.53 -27.90
CA ASP A 390 -0.76 -24.11 -28.96
C ASP A 390 -0.13 -22.79 -28.51
N ARG A 391 1.19 -22.70 -28.67
CA ARG A 391 2.08 -21.58 -28.33
C ARG A 391 1.35 -20.24 -28.20
N ALA A 392 1.39 -19.68 -26.98
CA ALA A 392 0.76 -18.41 -26.60
C ALA A 392 0.95 -17.29 -27.64
N PRO A 393 -0.13 -16.80 -28.28
CA PRO A 393 -0.14 -15.51 -28.95
C PRO A 393 -0.44 -14.43 -27.90
N GLY A 394 0.56 -14.00 -27.14
CA GLY A 394 0.39 -13.03 -26.02
C GLY A 394 1.59 -12.13 -25.74
N GLN A 395 2.57 -12.06 -26.65
CA GLN A 395 3.78 -11.24 -26.48
C GLN A 395 4.06 -10.31 -27.67
N GLN A 396 3.09 -10.11 -28.56
CA GLN A 396 3.24 -9.17 -29.67
C GLN A 396 3.30 -7.74 -29.12
N GLY A 397 4.44 -7.06 -29.32
CA GLY A 397 4.65 -5.66 -28.93
C GLY A 397 5.47 -5.43 -27.65
N LEU A 398 5.61 -6.43 -26.76
CA LEU A 398 6.50 -6.33 -25.60
C LEU A 398 7.97 -6.35 -26.01
N SER A 399 8.77 -5.49 -25.39
CA SER A 399 10.22 -5.49 -25.46
C SER A 399 10.81 -6.77 -24.85
N ASP A 400 12.01 -7.14 -25.29
CA ASP A 400 12.70 -8.32 -24.75
C ASP A 400 13.07 -8.16 -23.27
N ALA A 401 13.28 -6.93 -22.82
CA ALA A 401 13.49 -6.61 -21.41
C ALA A 401 12.20 -6.82 -20.60
N ALA A 402 11.07 -6.29 -21.08
CA ALA A 402 9.76 -6.48 -20.46
C ALA A 402 9.37 -7.96 -20.32
N ARG A 403 9.60 -8.78 -21.34
CA ARG A 403 9.31 -10.23 -21.30
C ARG A 403 10.08 -10.97 -20.19
N LYS A 404 11.25 -10.47 -19.78
CA LYS A 404 12.08 -11.08 -18.74
C LYS A 404 11.64 -10.68 -17.34
N VAL A 405 11.14 -9.46 -17.15
CA VAL A 405 10.92 -8.88 -15.82
C VAL A 405 9.44 -8.67 -15.46
N MET A 406 8.53 -8.58 -16.45
CA MET A 406 7.13 -8.29 -16.18
C MET A 406 6.36 -9.54 -15.70
N PRO A 407 5.68 -9.47 -14.54
CA PRO A 407 4.81 -10.56 -14.09
C PRO A 407 3.57 -10.71 -14.99
N PRO A 408 2.87 -11.86 -14.97
CA PRO A 408 1.70 -12.11 -15.83
C PRO A 408 0.58 -11.06 -15.73
N LEU A 409 0.35 -10.51 -14.53
CA LEU A 409 -0.62 -9.42 -14.33
C LEU A 409 -0.19 -8.14 -15.06
N ALA A 410 1.12 -7.84 -15.09
CA ALA A 410 1.65 -6.69 -15.81
C ALA A 410 1.51 -6.88 -17.32
N VAL A 411 1.77 -8.08 -17.85
CA VAL A 411 1.53 -8.40 -19.27
C VAL A 411 0.04 -8.22 -19.63
N THR A 412 -0.86 -8.70 -18.79
CA THR A 412 -2.31 -8.50 -18.96
C THR A 412 -2.70 -7.02 -18.93
N ASN A 413 -2.10 -6.23 -18.02
CA ASN A 413 -2.34 -4.79 -17.95
C ASN A 413 -1.83 -4.07 -19.20
N TYR A 414 -0.69 -4.49 -19.76
CA TYR A 414 -0.12 -3.92 -20.98
C TYR A 414 -1.07 -4.07 -22.16
N GLU A 415 -1.61 -5.28 -22.37
CA GLU A 415 -2.59 -5.54 -23.44
C GLU A 415 -3.84 -4.65 -23.29
N LYS A 416 -4.35 -4.51 -22.06
CA LYS A 416 -5.50 -3.63 -21.76
C LYS A 416 -5.19 -2.17 -22.02
N LEU A 417 -3.97 -1.72 -21.74
CA LEU A 417 -3.55 -0.33 -21.92
C LEU A 417 -3.41 0.07 -23.38
N GLN A 418 -2.97 -0.84 -24.26
CA GLN A 418 -2.74 -0.54 -25.68
C GLN A 418 -3.97 0.07 -26.39
N GLN A 419 -5.17 -0.34 -25.99
CA GLN A 419 -6.45 0.14 -26.55
C GLN A 419 -7.19 1.13 -25.64
N SER A 420 -6.58 1.53 -24.54
CA SER A 420 -7.22 2.35 -23.51
C SER A 420 -6.99 3.84 -23.71
N SER A 421 -7.97 4.65 -23.32
CA SER A 421 -7.81 6.11 -23.18
C SER A 421 -6.80 6.53 -22.10
N PHE A 422 -6.22 5.57 -21.38
CA PHE A 422 -5.18 5.78 -20.37
C PHE A 422 -3.77 5.44 -20.88
N ARG A 423 -3.61 5.06 -22.15
CA ARG A 423 -2.30 4.80 -22.75
C ARG A 423 -1.40 6.03 -22.64
N PRO A 424 -0.16 5.90 -22.16
CA PRO A 424 0.73 7.04 -22.05
C PRO A 424 1.18 7.55 -23.43
N HIS A 425 1.28 8.87 -23.59
CA HIS A 425 1.78 9.53 -24.81
C HIS A 425 2.29 10.95 -24.53
N ASN A 426 3.12 11.51 -25.41
CA ASN A 426 3.66 12.87 -25.24
C ASN A 426 2.93 13.96 -26.06
N GLN A 427 1.78 13.64 -26.65
CA GLN A 427 1.06 14.48 -27.62
C GLN A 427 0.15 15.59 -27.02
N ILE A 428 0.47 16.12 -25.82
CA ILE A 428 -0.28 17.24 -25.22
C ILE A 428 0.65 18.44 -24.98
N GLY A 429 0.07 19.62 -24.78
CA GLY A 429 0.84 20.87 -24.61
C GLY A 429 1.45 21.38 -25.91
N THR A 430 2.08 22.56 -25.84
CA THR A 430 2.57 23.28 -27.02
C THR A 430 4.08 23.54 -27.01
N VAL A 431 4.77 23.22 -25.92
CA VAL A 431 6.21 23.42 -25.77
C VAL A 431 6.97 22.34 -26.54
N ASP A 432 7.95 22.76 -27.35
CA ASP A 432 8.94 21.87 -27.96
C ASP A 432 9.97 21.46 -26.89
N GLU A 433 9.98 20.18 -26.56
CA GLU A 433 10.79 19.60 -25.49
C GLU A 433 12.11 18.99 -26.02
N GLU A 434 12.25 18.80 -27.33
CA GLU A 434 13.37 18.08 -27.93
C GLU A 434 14.44 19.03 -28.47
N HIS A 435 14.05 20.24 -28.88
CA HIS A 435 14.96 21.26 -29.38
C HIS A 435 15.43 22.21 -28.27
N LEU A 436 16.75 22.30 -28.05
CA LEU A 436 17.33 23.26 -27.13
C LEU A 436 17.31 24.67 -27.75
N ALA A 437 16.37 25.49 -27.32
CA ALA A 437 16.31 26.90 -27.68
C ALA A 437 17.42 27.73 -27.00
N GLU A 438 17.55 28.99 -27.40
CA GLU A 438 18.55 29.93 -26.85
C GLU A 438 18.50 30.01 -25.32
N ALA A 439 19.67 30.07 -24.70
CA ALA A 439 19.81 30.23 -23.26
C ALA A 439 19.07 31.48 -22.77
N TYR A 440 18.47 31.39 -21.59
CA TYR A 440 17.80 32.53 -20.98
C TYR A 440 18.81 33.57 -20.53
N ALA A 441 18.43 34.83 -20.62
CA ALA A 441 19.23 35.92 -20.10
C ALA A 441 19.31 35.86 -18.56
N PRO A 442 20.43 36.30 -17.95
CA PRO A 442 20.52 36.48 -16.51
C PRO A 442 19.38 37.37 -15.98
N LEU A 443 18.84 37.01 -14.81
CA LEU A 443 17.84 37.83 -14.14
C LEU A 443 18.53 38.95 -13.36
N SER A 444 18.08 40.19 -13.54
CA SER A 444 18.55 41.31 -12.72
C SER A 444 18.09 41.13 -11.26
N PRO A 445 18.94 41.41 -10.26
CA PRO A 445 18.53 41.42 -8.87
C PRO A 445 17.32 42.33 -8.67
N ARG A 446 16.29 41.83 -7.99
CA ARG A 446 15.10 42.61 -7.66
C ARG A 446 15.23 43.26 -6.29
N GLU A 447 14.76 44.50 -6.18
CA GLU A 447 14.52 45.15 -4.90
C GLU A 447 13.17 44.72 -4.36
N LEU A 448 13.15 44.11 -3.17
CA LEU A 448 11.92 43.71 -2.50
C LEU A 448 11.30 44.91 -1.74
N PRO A 449 9.97 45.02 -1.67
CA PRO A 449 9.31 46.00 -0.80
C PRO A 449 9.78 45.88 0.65
N GLU A 450 9.82 47.00 1.37
CA GLU A 450 10.22 47.02 2.78
C GLU A 450 9.39 46.02 3.61
N GLY A 451 10.09 45.13 4.30
CA GLY A 451 9.48 44.08 5.11
C GLY A 451 9.04 42.82 4.35
N SER A 452 9.03 42.80 3.02
CA SER A 452 8.74 41.58 2.23
C SER A 452 9.97 40.67 2.13
N THR A 453 9.73 39.37 2.18
CA THR A 453 10.73 38.32 1.89
C THR A 453 10.50 37.66 0.53
N GLY A 454 9.57 38.21 -0.27
CA GLY A 454 9.37 37.83 -1.65
C GLY A 454 8.93 36.38 -1.85
N THR A 455 9.54 35.67 -2.80
CA THR A 455 9.24 34.26 -3.05
C THR A 455 10.12 33.36 -2.19
N LEU A 456 9.47 32.53 -1.36
CA LEU A 456 10.11 31.62 -0.41
C LEU A 456 9.92 30.17 -0.83
N ILE A 457 11.02 29.41 -0.87
CA ILE A 457 10.96 27.94 -0.82
C ILE A 457 11.17 27.44 0.61
N VAL A 458 10.32 26.51 1.05
CA VAL A 458 10.50 25.75 2.29
C VAL A 458 10.91 24.32 1.94
N GLY A 459 11.99 23.82 2.51
CA GLY A 459 12.52 22.47 2.23
C GLY A 459 12.83 21.68 3.51
N CYS A 460 12.77 20.35 3.41
CA CYS A 460 13.19 19.43 4.46
C CYS A 460 14.17 18.40 3.89
N MET A 461 15.38 18.32 4.45
CA MET A 461 16.49 17.57 3.85
C MET A 461 17.10 16.59 4.83
N LYS A 462 17.69 15.51 4.28
CA LYS A 462 18.56 14.56 4.97
C LYS A 462 19.54 14.00 3.94
N ASN A 463 20.82 14.27 4.15
CA ASN A 463 21.94 13.81 3.31
C ASN A 463 21.80 14.16 1.82
N GLU A 464 21.87 15.44 1.48
CA GLU A 464 21.72 15.99 0.12
C GLU A 464 22.89 16.91 -0.29
N ALA A 465 24.06 16.77 0.36
CA ALA A 465 25.22 17.63 0.17
C ALA A 465 25.65 17.79 -1.31
N PRO A 466 25.69 16.73 -2.15
CA PRO A 466 26.09 16.86 -3.56
C PRO A 466 25.15 17.73 -4.41
N TYR A 467 23.90 17.95 -3.97
CA TYR A 467 22.84 18.49 -4.82
C TYR A 467 22.35 19.86 -4.38
N ILE A 468 22.55 20.22 -3.11
CA ILE A 468 21.90 21.39 -2.52
C ILE A 468 22.43 22.72 -3.09
N VAL A 469 23.71 22.81 -3.44
CA VAL A 469 24.29 24.07 -3.96
C VAL A 469 23.76 24.39 -5.37
N GLU A 470 23.71 23.40 -6.26
CA GLU A 470 23.06 23.55 -7.59
C GLU A 470 21.59 23.94 -7.42
N TRP A 471 20.87 23.25 -6.54
CA TRP A 471 19.45 23.49 -6.34
C TRP A 471 19.16 24.92 -5.85
N ILE A 472 19.99 25.46 -4.94
CA ILE A 472 19.88 26.86 -4.51
C ILE A 472 20.24 27.82 -5.64
N ALA A 473 21.36 27.60 -6.33
CA ALA A 473 21.82 28.43 -7.45
C ALA A 473 20.76 28.51 -8.56
N TYR A 474 20.17 27.38 -8.95
CA TYR A 474 19.11 27.31 -9.95
C TYR A 474 17.89 28.13 -9.54
N HIS A 475 17.38 27.90 -8.32
CA HIS A 475 16.15 28.55 -7.88
C HIS A 475 16.34 30.07 -7.71
N ARG A 476 17.53 30.51 -7.29
CA ARG A 476 17.90 31.94 -7.29
C ARG A 476 17.93 32.52 -8.70
N ALA A 477 18.56 31.81 -9.65
CA ALA A 477 18.69 32.25 -11.05
C ALA A 477 17.34 32.42 -11.76
N ILE A 478 16.29 31.72 -11.32
CA ILE A 478 14.92 31.89 -11.85
C ILE A 478 14.06 32.87 -11.05
N GLY A 479 14.59 33.44 -9.96
CA GLY A 479 13.95 34.50 -9.18
C GLY A 479 13.32 34.05 -7.85
N VAL A 480 13.79 33.00 -7.20
CA VAL A 480 13.47 32.75 -5.77
C VAL A 480 14.34 33.64 -4.90
N ASP A 481 13.75 34.33 -3.93
CA ASP A 481 14.48 35.28 -3.08
C ASP A 481 15.05 34.65 -1.82
N ASN A 482 14.27 33.76 -1.20
CA ASN A 482 14.57 33.24 0.13
C ASN A 482 14.32 31.73 0.20
N PHE A 483 15.05 31.10 1.11
CA PHE A 483 14.94 29.68 1.40
C PHE A 483 14.83 29.49 2.91
N LEU A 484 13.90 28.64 3.34
CA LEU A 484 13.80 28.17 4.71
C LEU A 484 13.95 26.66 4.72
N ILE A 485 15.15 26.19 5.08
CA ILE A 485 15.52 24.79 4.98
C ILE A 485 15.66 24.17 6.37
N TYR A 486 15.00 23.03 6.56
CA TYR A 486 15.12 22.20 7.76
C TYR A 486 15.95 20.96 7.46
N THR A 487 16.95 20.67 8.28
CA THR A 487 17.74 19.42 8.20
C THR A 487 17.32 18.41 9.25
N ASN A 488 17.42 17.12 8.93
CA ASN A 488 17.08 16.02 9.82
C ASN A 488 18.23 15.02 9.85
N ASP A 489 19.04 15.07 10.91
CA ASP A 489 20.04 14.07 11.25
C ASP A 489 20.97 13.77 10.06
N CYS A 490 21.57 14.84 9.52
CA CYS A 490 22.49 14.76 8.40
C CYS A 490 23.87 14.26 8.85
N SER A 491 24.53 13.47 8.03
CA SER A 491 25.86 12.90 8.28
C SER A 491 26.86 13.14 7.16
N ASP A 492 26.44 13.80 6.09
CA ASP A 492 27.21 14.00 4.85
C ASP A 492 27.71 15.44 4.66
N GLY A 493 27.55 16.32 5.64
CA GLY A 493 27.91 17.75 5.51
C GLY A 493 26.77 18.66 5.05
N THR A 494 25.56 18.14 4.79
CA THR A 494 24.42 18.98 4.34
C THR A 494 24.11 20.12 5.31
N SER A 495 24.17 19.86 6.62
CA SER A 495 23.86 20.87 7.64
C SER A 495 24.90 21.98 7.63
N GLU A 496 26.17 21.63 7.48
CA GLU A 496 27.31 22.54 7.46
C GLU A 496 27.32 23.41 6.19
N ILE A 497 26.93 22.85 5.04
CA ILE A 497 26.69 23.61 3.81
C ILE A 497 25.60 24.66 4.02
N LEU A 498 24.47 24.27 4.63
CA LEU A 498 23.35 25.16 4.88
C LEU A 498 23.65 26.22 5.96
N ASP A 499 24.42 25.86 7.00
CA ASP A 499 24.92 26.82 7.99
C ASP A 499 25.82 27.86 7.33
N ARG A 500 26.75 27.43 6.45
CA ARG A 500 27.61 28.37 5.74
C ARG A 500 26.83 29.29 4.81
N LEU A 501 25.86 28.74 4.08
CA LEU A 501 24.97 29.54 3.22
C LEU A 501 24.11 30.52 4.03
N GLN A 502 23.73 30.18 5.26
CA GLN A 502 23.05 31.11 6.17
C GLN A 502 23.97 32.23 6.62
N ASP A 503 25.23 31.95 6.96
CA ASP A 503 26.24 32.97 7.30
C ASP A 503 26.51 33.92 6.12
N MET A 504 26.43 33.41 4.89
CA MET A 504 26.52 34.18 3.65
C MET A 504 25.24 34.98 3.34
N GLY A 505 24.17 34.81 4.13
CA GLY A 505 22.88 35.50 3.94
C GLY A 505 22.03 34.94 2.79
N ILE A 506 22.32 33.72 2.32
CA ILE A 506 21.64 33.09 1.17
C ILE A 506 20.40 32.31 1.59
N VAL A 507 20.42 31.66 2.75
CA VAL A 507 19.33 30.82 3.26
C VAL A 507 19.03 31.08 4.73
N GLN A 508 17.87 30.60 5.19
CA GLN A 508 17.53 30.42 6.60
C GLN A 508 17.55 28.92 6.91
N HIS A 509 18.48 28.48 7.76
CA HIS A 509 18.66 27.08 8.13
C HIS A 509 18.17 26.80 9.55
N ARG A 510 17.48 25.68 9.75
CA ARG A 510 17.03 25.20 11.07
C ARG A 510 17.33 23.71 11.22
N ASN A 511 17.95 23.33 12.32
CA ASN A 511 18.07 21.92 12.69
C ASN A 511 16.73 21.40 13.23
N ASN A 512 16.26 20.26 12.71
CA ASN A 512 14.98 19.66 13.06
C ASN A 512 15.12 18.33 13.83
N ASP A 513 16.30 17.96 14.33
CA ASP A 513 16.61 16.63 14.90
C ASP A 513 15.80 16.28 16.15
N LYS A 514 15.23 17.29 16.81
CA LYS A 514 14.38 17.14 18.01
C LYS A 514 12.90 17.12 17.67
N TRP A 515 12.53 16.69 16.45
CA TRP A 515 11.14 16.61 16.02
C TRP A 515 10.31 15.68 16.91
N LYS A 516 9.00 15.91 16.95
CA LYS A 516 8.04 15.08 17.71
C LYS A 516 6.90 14.62 16.80
N GLY A 517 6.38 13.42 17.09
CA GLY A 517 5.29 12.81 16.33
C GLY A 517 5.77 11.99 15.13
N ASN A 518 4.86 11.69 14.20
CA ASN A 518 5.06 10.63 13.21
C ASN A 518 5.82 11.04 11.94
N SER A 519 6.08 12.34 11.73
CA SER A 519 6.76 12.82 10.51
C SER A 519 7.64 14.04 10.82
N PRO A 520 8.98 13.95 10.62
CA PRO A 520 9.87 15.09 10.78
C PRO A 520 9.51 16.24 9.85
N GLN A 521 9.16 15.92 8.59
CA GLN A 521 8.75 16.91 7.59
C GLN A 521 7.50 17.68 8.00
N GLN A 522 6.45 17.00 8.47
CA GLN A 522 5.24 17.71 8.90
C GLN A 522 5.49 18.56 10.15
N TYR A 523 6.39 18.14 11.03
CA TYR A 523 6.81 18.93 12.19
C TYR A 523 7.52 20.22 11.74
N ALA A 524 8.50 20.12 10.84
CA ALA A 524 9.20 21.27 10.24
C ALA A 524 8.23 22.25 9.57
N LEU A 525 7.28 21.77 8.76
CA LEU A 525 6.29 22.62 8.11
C LEU A 525 5.37 23.36 9.09
N ASN A 526 5.05 22.76 10.24
CA ASN A 526 4.29 23.44 11.29
C ASN A 526 5.12 24.52 11.99
N GLN A 527 6.43 24.34 12.09
CA GLN A 527 7.35 25.33 12.65
C GLN A 527 7.58 26.48 11.67
N ALA A 528 7.71 26.18 10.38
CA ALA A 528 7.88 27.16 9.32
C ALA A 528 6.79 28.24 9.31
N LEU A 529 5.53 27.88 9.62
CA LEU A 529 4.40 28.83 9.72
C LEU A 529 4.62 29.96 10.75
N LYS A 530 5.54 29.78 11.69
CA LYS A 530 5.85 30.74 12.75
C LYS A 530 7.10 31.58 12.45
N GLU A 531 7.82 31.27 11.38
CA GLU A 531 9.05 31.96 11.02
C GLU A 531 8.74 33.29 10.33
N PRO A 532 9.39 34.41 10.71
CA PRO A 532 9.18 35.70 10.07
C PRO A 532 9.42 35.68 8.56
N VAL A 533 10.40 34.89 8.10
CA VAL A 533 10.70 34.75 6.67
C VAL A 533 9.51 34.20 5.88
N LEU A 534 8.69 33.33 6.47
CA LEU A 534 7.48 32.81 5.83
C LEU A 534 6.33 33.79 5.96
N GLN A 535 6.11 34.34 7.15
CA GLN A 535 5.00 35.26 7.42
C GLN A 535 5.03 36.50 6.51
N ASN A 536 6.23 36.94 6.13
CA ASN A 536 6.47 38.11 5.29
C ASN A 536 6.67 37.79 3.80
N SER A 537 6.51 36.53 3.39
CA SER A 537 6.68 36.14 1.99
C SER A 537 5.44 36.48 1.16
N ASP A 538 5.63 36.79 -0.12
CA ASP A 538 4.57 37.01 -1.10
C ASP A 538 4.05 35.68 -1.65
N TRP A 539 4.97 34.76 -1.94
CA TRP A 539 4.71 33.43 -2.50
C TRP A 539 5.50 32.37 -1.74
N ILE A 540 4.87 31.21 -1.52
CA ILE A 540 5.43 30.08 -0.79
C ILE A 540 5.34 28.82 -1.65
N ALA A 541 6.43 28.08 -1.73
CA ALA A 541 6.43 26.71 -2.26
C ALA A 541 7.12 25.77 -1.27
N HIS A 542 6.57 24.58 -1.08
CA HIS A 542 7.29 23.49 -0.42
C HIS A 542 7.65 22.45 -1.47
N ILE A 543 8.94 22.37 -1.81
CA ILE A 543 9.49 21.46 -2.81
C ILE A 543 10.75 20.77 -2.26
N ASP A 544 10.99 19.56 -2.74
CA ASP A 544 12.11 18.72 -2.33
C ASP A 544 13.37 19.05 -3.17
N VAL A 545 14.58 18.71 -2.69
CA VAL A 545 15.86 19.06 -3.38
C VAL A 545 16.05 18.33 -4.72
N ASP A 546 15.25 17.30 -4.97
CA ASP A 546 15.17 16.59 -6.24
C ASP A 546 14.05 17.14 -7.14
N GLU A 547 13.53 18.34 -6.85
CA GLU A 547 12.48 19.01 -7.61
C GLU A 547 12.91 20.41 -8.07
N PHE A 548 12.77 20.69 -9.37
CA PHE A 548 13.18 21.94 -10.01
C PHE A 548 12.02 22.59 -10.76
N MET A 549 11.72 23.87 -10.44
CA MET A 549 10.69 24.64 -11.14
C MET A 549 11.16 25.02 -12.55
N ASN A 550 10.71 24.31 -13.57
CA ASN A 550 10.99 24.60 -14.97
C ASN A 550 9.97 25.61 -15.50
N ILE A 551 10.35 26.89 -15.52
CA ILE A 551 9.52 27.98 -16.06
C ILE A 551 9.75 28.08 -17.57
N ARG A 552 8.67 27.95 -18.34
CA ARG A 552 8.71 27.76 -19.80
C ARG A 552 8.13 28.94 -20.59
N CYS A 553 7.75 30.01 -19.91
CA CYS A 553 7.29 31.26 -20.51
C CYS A 553 8.27 32.42 -20.28
N GLY A 554 8.21 33.44 -21.14
CA GLY A 554 9.05 34.63 -21.04
C GLY A 554 10.55 34.29 -21.10
N ASN A 555 11.32 34.90 -20.21
CA ASN A 555 12.73 34.61 -19.95
C ASN A 555 12.93 33.45 -18.94
N GLY A 556 11.90 32.62 -18.73
CA GLY A 556 11.95 31.49 -17.81
C GLY A 556 12.08 31.89 -16.34
N THR A 557 11.54 33.05 -15.95
CA THR A 557 11.68 33.57 -14.58
C THR A 557 10.33 33.59 -13.85
N LEU A 558 10.36 33.53 -12.52
CA LEU A 558 9.16 33.63 -11.69
C LEU A 558 8.40 34.96 -11.90
N PRO A 559 9.05 36.13 -12.02
CA PRO A 559 8.36 37.37 -12.40
C PRO A 559 7.55 37.25 -13.70
N ASP A 560 8.16 36.76 -14.79
CA ASP A 560 7.45 36.59 -16.07
C ASP A 560 6.29 35.59 -15.95
N PHE A 561 6.47 34.57 -15.12
CA PHE A 561 5.42 33.59 -14.84
C PHE A 561 4.26 34.20 -14.04
N PHE A 562 4.55 34.99 -13.01
CA PHE A 562 3.53 35.68 -12.20
C PHE A 562 2.69 36.64 -13.04
N ASP A 563 3.32 37.39 -13.95
CA ASP A 563 2.63 38.26 -14.90
C ASP A 563 1.67 37.47 -15.82
N ARG A 564 2.02 36.22 -16.15
CA ARG A 564 1.23 35.37 -17.05
C ARG A 564 0.01 34.72 -16.39
N ILE A 565 0.08 34.40 -15.09
CA ILE A 565 -1.01 33.71 -14.37
C ILE A 565 -2.06 34.67 -13.77
N GLY A 566 -1.80 35.98 -13.81
CA GLY A 566 -2.74 37.02 -13.39
C GLY A 566 -3.10 36.95 -11.91
N ASP A 567 -4.39 36.84 -11.60
CA ASP A 567 -4.95 36.84 -10.25
C ASP A 567 -4.92 35.46 -9.55
N ALA A 568 -4.25 34.47 -10.12
CA ALA A 568 -4.10 33.16 -9.49
C ALA A 568 -3.41 33.28 -8.12
N THR A 569 -3.91 32.53 -7.13
CA THR A 569 -3.32 32.47 -5.78
C THR A 569 -2.62 31.14 -5.53
N ASN A 570 -2.85 30.14 -6.39
CA ASN A 570 -2.32 28.80 -6.24
C ASN A 570 -1.97 28.23 -7.62
N VAL A 571 -0.79 27.65 -7.73
CA VAL A 571 -0.30 27.00 -8.95
C VAL A 571 0.01 25.55 -8.63
N ALA A 572 -0.74 24.63 -9.23
CA ALA A 572 -0.41 23.21 -9.18
C ALA A 572 0.72 22.93 -10.17
N MET A 573 1.95 22.89 -9.66
CA MET A 573 3.15 22.59 -10.42
C MET A 573 3.21 21.08 -10.63
N THR A 574 2.64 20.62 -11.75
CA THR A 574 2.58 19.19 -12.08
C THR A 574 3.97 18.61 -12.20
N TRP A 575 4.20 17.46 -11.57
CA TRP A 575 5.42 16.72 -11.75
C TRP A 575 5.62 16.25 -13.19
N ARG A 576 6.88 16.29 -13.59
CA ARG A 576 7.45 15.54 -14.69
C ARG A 576 8.53 14.66 -14.10
N LEU A 577 8.33 13.35 -14.07
CA LEU A 577 9.29 12.43 -13.47
C LEU A 577 10.43 12.20 -14.47
N PHE A 578 11.67 12.44 -14.05
CA PHE A 578 12.87 12.19 -14.83
C PHE A 578 13.53 10.89 -14.35
N GLY A 579 13.98 10.07 -15.29
CA GLY A 579 14.66 8.82 -15.05
C GLY A 579 16.15 9.01 -14.80
N HIS A 580 16.85 7.90 -14.62
CA HIS A 580 18.28 7.91 -14.36
C HIS A 580 19.14 8.13 -15.61
N ASN A 581 18.56 8.23 -16.82
CA ASN A 581 19.27 8.52 -18.06
C ASN A 581 20.43 7.54 -18.39
N GLY A 582 20.42 6.30 -17.88
CA GLY A 582 21.55 5.38 -18.00
C GLY A 582 22.77 5.77 -17.16
N VAL A 583 22.66 6.81 -16.31
CA VAL A 583 23.71 7.25 -15.41
C VAL A 583 23.73 6.30 -14.21
N THR A 584 24.73 5.44 -14.18
CA THR A 584 24.82 4.43 -13.13
C THR A 584 25.62 4.92 -11.92
N ARG A 585 26.65 5.74 -12.16
CA ARG A 585 27.56 6.25 -11.11
C ARG A 585 27.15 7.62 -10.58
N LEU A 586 27.49 7.90 -9.33
CA LEU A 586 27.35 9.21 -8.72
C LEU A 586 28.51 10.11 -9.18
N GLU A 587 28.16 11.16 -9.90
CA GLU A 587 29.08 12.16 -10.43
C GLU A 587 28.70 13.54 -9.90
N ASP A 588 29.71 14.38 -9.64
CA ASP A 588 29.51 15.78 -9.23
C ASP A 588 29.30 16.61 -10.51
N SER A 589 28.10 16.51 -11.05
CA SER A 589 27.67 17.16 -12.29
C SER A 589 26.24 17.64 -12.11
N PHE A 590 25.88 18.70 -12.85
CA PHE A 590 24.58 19.32 -12.68
C PHE A 590 23.45 18.38 -13.07
N VAL A 591 22.50 18.20 -12.15
CA VAL A 591 21.29 17.40 -12.33
C VAL A 591 20.53 17.87 -13.57
N ILE A 592 20.36 19.18 -13.74
CA ILE A 592 19.57 19.71 -14.86
C ILE A 592 20.25 19.53 -16.23
N ASP A 593 21.57 19.28 -16.26
CA ASP A 593 22.29 18.95 -17.49
C ASP A 593 22.35 17.42 -17.73
N GLN A 594 22.54 16.65 -16.66
CA GLN A 594 22.76 15.22 -16.76
C GLN A 594 21.49 14.43 -17.12
N PHE A 595 20.31 14.87 -16.65
CA PHE A 595 19.06 14.14 -16.81
C PHE A 595 18.07 14.88 -17.72
N ASP A 596 17.94 14.43 -18.97
CA ASP A 596 17.09 15.01 -20.01
C ASP A 596 16.00 14.07 -20.56
N THR A 597 15.82 12.88 -19.98
CA THR A 597 14.72 11.97 -20.33
C THR A 597 13.74 11.78 -19.17
N CYS A 598 12.46 11.67 -19.51
CA CYS A 598 11.35 11.80 -18.56
C CYS A 598 10.10 11.03 -18.97
N ALA A 599 9.13 10.98 -18.07
CA ALA A 599 7.81 10.37 -18.28
C ALA A 599 7.01 11.10 -19.36
N PRO A 600 6.12 10.44 -20.11
CA PRO A 600 5.25 11.13 -21.08
C PRO A 600 4.30 12.16 -20.44
N LYS A 601 3.92 13.22 -21.19
CA LYS A 601 3.05 14.31 -20.68
C LYS A 601 1.68 13.79 -20.29
N PHE A 602 1.12 12.95 -21.14
CA PHE A 602 -0.09 12.23 -20.83
C PHE A 602 0.27 10.88 -20.22
N CYS A 603 0.19 10.76 -18.89
CA CYS A 603 0.44 9.51 -18.16
C CYS A 603 -0.49 9.40 -16.93
N PRO A 604 -1.77 9.03 -17.12
CA PRO A 604 -2.78 9.08 -16.06
C PRO A 604 -2.59 8.06 -14.92
N LYS A 605 -1.76 7.04 -15.19
CA LYS A 605 -1.46 5.90 -14.34
C LYS A 605 0.05 5.63 -14.40
N PRO A 606 0.69 5.16 -13.32
CA PRO A 606 0.18 5.20 -11.95
C PRO A 606 -0.12 6.65 -11.55
N HIS A 607 -1.04 6.83 -10.61
CA HIS A 607 -1.51 8.18 -10.27
C HIS A 607 -0.44 9.14 -9.73
N THR A 608 0.70 8.60 -9.32
CA THR A 608 1.86 9.36 -8.85
C THR A 608 2.48 10.23 -9.95
N VAL A 609 2.40 9.84 -11.23
CA VAL A 609 3.03 10.59 -12.34
C VAL A 609 2.42 11.98 -12.51
N TRP A 610 1.14 12.15 -12.16
CA TRP A 610 0.42 13.42 -12.19
C TRP A 610 0.26 14.07 -10.82
N GLY A 611 1.03 13.65 -9.83
CA GLY A 611 1.14 14.40 -8.58
C GLY A 611 1.66 15.81 -8.83
N PHE A 612 1.40 16.74 -7.91
CA PHE A 612 1.93 18.09 -7.98
C PHE A 612 2.40 18.56 -6.61
N LYS A 613 3.29 19.56 -6.63
CA LYS A 613 3.49 20.48 -5.50
C LYS A 613 2.78 21.79 -5.81
N THR A 614 2.48 22.57 -4.77
CA THR A 614 1.75 23.82 -4.92
C THR A 614 2.65 24.99 -4.57
N MET A 615 2.78 25.95 -5.48
CA MET A 615 3.25 27.30 -5.16
C MET A 615 2.01 28.18 -4.90
N PHE A 616 1.97 28.91 -3.80
CA PHE A 616 0.79 29.67 -3.40
C PHE A 616 1.12 31.04 -2.82
N ARG A 617 0.22 31.99 -3.07
CA ARG A 617 0.33 33.36 -2.58
C ARG A 617 -0.05 33.41 -1.10
N ASN A 618 0.74 34.13 -0.31
CA ASN A 618 0.56 34.22 1.13
C ASN A 618 -0.53 35.24 1.52
N ILE A 619 -1.77 34.95 1.12
CA ILE A 619 -2.94 35.82 1.40
C ILE A 619 -3.65 35.46 2.72
N GLY A 620 -2.99 34.68 3.59
CA GLY A 620 -3.59 34.18 4.84
C GLY A 620 -4.73 33.18 4.63
N ALA A 621 -4.76 32.47 3.49
CA ALA A 621 -5.87 31.58 3.14
C ALA A 621 -5.86 30.22 3.86
N TYR A 622 -4.71 29.79 4.38
CA TYR A 622 -4.51 28.41 4.82
C TYR A 622 -3.88 28.35 6.20
N GLU A 623 -4.43 27.50 7.09
CA GLU A 623 -3.88 27.31 8.45
C GLU A 623 -2.69 26.34 8.49
N LYS A 624 -2.47 25.57 7.43
CA LYS A 624 -1.48 24.50 7.41
C LYS A 624 -0.76 24.38 6.07
N ILE A 625 0.54 24.10 6.12
CA ILE A 625 1.33 23.65 4.96
C ILE A 625 1.57 22.14 5.08
N SER A 626 1.47 21.43 3.96
CA SER A 626 1.72 19.99 3.86
C SER A 626 2.58 19.70 2.63
N CYS A 627 3.03 18.44 2.50
CA CYS A 627 4.04 18.05 1.51
C CYS A 627 3.67 18.33 0.05
N HIS A 628 2.39 18.39 -0.31
CA HIS A 628 1.93 18.67 -1.69
C HIS A 628 1.24 20.03 -1.88
N ARG A 629 0.63 20.55 -0.81
CA ARG A 629 -0.26 21.71 -0.90
C ARG A 629 -0.49 22.37 0.45
N PRO A 630 -0.92 23.63 0.47
CA PRO A 630 -1.53 24.20 1.65
C PRO A 630 -2.91 23.55 1.90
N ASN A 631 -3.27 23.44 3.18
CA ASN A 631 -4.44 22.73 3.69
C ASN A 631 -5.19 23.61 4.71
N LYS A 632 -6.39 23.16 5.10
CA LYS A 632 -7.27 23.89 6.02
C LYS A 632 -7.56 25.32 5.52
N LEU A 633 -8.22 25.37 4.37
CA LEU A 633 -8.68 26.61 3.75
C LEU A 633 -9.68 27.32 4.69
N ILE A 634 -9.44 28.61 4.96
CA ILE A 634 -10.29 29.42 5.83
C ILE A 634 -11.49 29.93 5.04
N ASP A 635 -12.71 29.62 5.51
CA ASP A 635 -13.95 29.92 4.80
C ASP A 635 -14.12 31.41 4.45
N ALA A 636 -13.72 32.31 5.34
CA ALA A 636 -13.85 33.76 5.16
C ALA A 636 -13.05 34.33 3.96
N VAL A 637 -12.00 33.63 3.52
CA VAL A 637 -11.12 34.06 2.43
C VAL A 637 -11.17 33.12 1.21
N LYS A 638 -11.99 32.08 1.27
CA LYS A 638 -12.20 31.08 0.21
C LYS A 638 -12.54 31.70 -1.15
N ALA A 639 -13.34 32.76 -1.17
CA ALA A 639 -13.74 33.44 -2.40
C ALA A 639 -12.58 34.15 -3.12
N LYS A 640 -11.44 34.37 -2.45
CA LYS A 640 -10.22 34.97 -3.02
C LYS A 640 -9.26 33.94 -3.59
N VAL A 641 -9.51 32.64 -3.38
CA VAL A 641 -8.62 31.57 -3.79
C VAL A 641 -8.90 31.17 -5.24
N LYS A 642 -7.87 31.22 -6.08
CA LYS A 642 -7.91 30.82 -7.48
C LYS A 642 -6.74 29.88 -7.79
N TRP A 643 -7.05 28.69 -8.28
CA TRP A 643 -6.06 27.70 -8.66
C TRP A 643 -5.90 27.62 -10.17
N VAL A 644 -4.66 27.55 -10.63
CA VAL A 644 -4.33 27.23 -12.02
C VAL A 644 -3.40 26.01 -12.08
N ASN A 645 -3.48 25.26 -13.19
CA ASN A 645 -2.52 24.19 -13.49
C ASN A 645 -1.21 24.74 -14.09
N GLY A 646 -0.28 23.85 -14.43
CA GLY A 646 1.00 24.22 -15.06
C GLY A 646 0.88 24.92 -16.44
N SER A 647 -0.29 24.90 -17.08
CA SER A 647 -0.57 25.65 -18.33
C SER A 647 -1.34 26.96 -18.07
N GLY A 648 -1.51 27.38 -16.81
CA GLY A 648 -2.26 28.59 -16.45
C GLY A 648 -3.79 28.47 -16.55
N GLN A 649 -4.32 27.26 -16.75
CA GLN A 649 -5.77 27.02 -16.88
C GLN A 649 -6.42 26.85 -15.50
N ASP A 650 -7.61 27.41 -15.32
CA ASP A 650 -8.35 27.34 -14.06
C ASP A 650 -8.67 25.89 -13.68
N MET A 651 -8.30 25.52 -12.44
CA MET A 651 -8.61 24.23 -11.83
C MET A 651 -9.19 24.37 -10.41
N THR A 652 -9.64 25.57 -10.05
CA THR A 652 -10.13 25.95 -8.71
C THR A 652 -11.18 24.97 -8.19
N ARG A 653 -12.14 24.60 -9.04
CA ARG A 653 -13.21 23.69 -8.66
C ARG A 653 -12.73 22.29 -8.24
N GLU A 654 -11.64 21.80 -8.86
CA GLU A 654 -11.11 20.46 -8.54
C GLU A 654 -10.11 20.50 -7.37
N ALA A 655 -9.36 21.60 -7.21
CA ALA A 655 -8.24 21.66 -6.27
C ALA A 655 -8.46 22.50 -5.00
N ALA A 656 -9.41 23.45 -4.94
CA ALA A 656 -9.49 24.39 -3.82
C ALA A 656 -9.58 23.70 -2.44
N GLU A 657 -10.31 22.58 -2.33
CA GLU A 657 -10.55 21.89 -1.06
C GLU A 657 -9.68 20.63 -0.84
N LYS A 658 -9.41 19.86 -1.90
CA LYS A 658 -8.77 18.55 -1.80
C LYS A 658 -8.02 18.15 -3.07
N GLY A 659 -7.27 17.05 -2.97
CA GLY A 659 -6.49 16.49 -4.07
C GLY A 659 -5.03 16.91 -4.07
N TRP A 660 -4.17 16.03 -4.59
CA TRP A 660 -2.71 16.20 -4.68
C TRP A 660 -2.17 15.88 -6.09
N ARG A 661 -3.07 15.65 -7.04
CA ARG A 661 -2.76 15.22 -8.40
C ARG A 661 -3.73 15.81 -9.40
N ASN A 662 -3.30 15.93 -10.65
CA ASN A 662 -4.14 16.35 -11.76
C ASN A 662 -5.05 15.21 -12.26
N SER A 663 -6.11 15.61 -12.94
CA SER A 663 -7.01 14.74 -13.69
C SER A 663 -6.79 14.93 -15.19
N LYS A 664 -7.46 14.12 -16.04
CA LYS A 664 -7.44 14.32 -17.50
C LYS A 664 -7.95 15.71 -17.92
N LYS A 665 -8.71 16.40 -17.05
CA LYS A 665 -9.26 17.74 -17.32
C LYS A 665 -8.34 18.87 -16.88
N THR A 666 -7.47 18.61 -15.90
CA THR A 666 -6.65 19.66 -15.27
C THR A 666 -5.16 19.49 -15.53
N ILE A 667 -4.74 18.43 -16.21
CA ILE A 667 -3.32 18.25 -16.58
C ILE A 667 -2.83 19.40 -17.46
N GLY A 668 -1.64 19.92 -17.16
CA GLY A 668 -1.05 21.05 -17.88
C GLY A 668 0.39 21.32 -17.43
N TYR A 669 1.20 21.81 -18.37
CA TYR A 669 2.64 21.98 -18.23
C TYR A 669 3.18 23.27 -18.91
N ASP A 670 2.42 23.90 -19.82
CA ASP A 670 2.96 24.84 -20.84
C ASP A 670 3.67 26.08 -20.28
N LEU A 671 3.30 26.56 -19.10
CA LEU A 671 3.92 27.72 -18.45
C LEU A 671 4.95 27.31 -17.40
N ILE A 672 4.63 26.29 -16.61
CA ILE A 672 5.49 25.75 -15.56
C ILE A 672 5.30 24.24 -15.43
N GLN A 673 6.42 23.56 -15.23
CA GLN A 673 6.50 22.15 -14.91
C GLN A 673 7.41 21.97 -13.69
N LEU A 674 7.12 21.00 -12.83
CA LEU A 674 8.04 20.63 -11.75
C LEU A 674 8.83 19.39 -12.18
N ASN A 675 10.06 19.59 -12.63
CA ASN A 675 10.95 18.48 -12.98
C ASN A 675 11.34 17.75 -11.70
N HIS A 676 11.09 16.45 -11.62
CA HIS A 676 11.35 15.64 -10.44
C HIS A 676 12.38 14.54 -10.76
N TYR A 677 13.60 14.74 -10.27
CA TYR A 677 14.76 13.87 -10.45
C TYR A 677 14.89 12.88 -9.29
N ALA A 678 13.82 12.10 -9.05
CA ALA A 678 13.67 11.31 -7.83
C ALA A 678 14.78 10.27 -7.61
N LEU A 679 15.38 9.74 -8.69
CA LEU A 679 16.44 8.75 -8.62
C LEU A 679 17.83 9.37 -8.79
N ARG A 680 17.95 10.31 -9.74
CA ARG A 680 19.24 10.77 -10.26
C ARG A 680 20.00 9.55 -10.80
N SER A 681 21.23 9.27 -10.37
CA SER A 681 21.94 8.05 -10.78
C SER A 681 21.49 6.79 -10.04
N ALA A 682 21.85 5.61 -10.57
CA ALA A 682 21.58 4.33 -9.90
C ALA A 682 22.27 4.23 -8.52
N GLU A 683 23.51 4.71 -8.38
CA GLU A 683 24.20 4.82 -7.07
C GLU A 683 23.49 5.78 -6.11
N SER A 684 23.00 6.93 -6.60
CA SER A 684 22.20 7.86 -5.80
C SER A 684 20.91 7.21 -5.28
N TYR A 685 20.28 6.34 -6.08
CA TYR A 685 19.14 5.54 -5.64
C TYR A 685 19.48 4.61 -4.47
N LEU A 686 20.67 3.98 -4.45
CA LEU A 686 21.11 3.15 -3.32
C LEU A 686 21.25 3.98 -2.04
N VAL A 687 21.91 5.14 -2.13
CA VAL A 687 22.05 6.05 -0.99
C VAL A 687 20.67 6.53 -0.51
N LYS A 688 19.75 6.80 -1.43
CA LYS A 688 18.35 7.14 -1.11
C LYS A 688 17.62 6.00 -0.40
N ARG A 689 17.83 4.74 -0.82
CA ARG A 689 17.28 3.57 -0.12
C ARG A 689 17.81 3.46 1.31
N GLN A 690 19.10 3.65 1.50
CA GLN A 690 19.73 3.55 2.83
C GLN A 690 19.18 4.61 3.80
N ARG A 691 19.01 5.86 3.37
CA ARG A 691 18.54 6.94 4.26
C ARG A 691 17.03 6.97 4.50
N GLY A 692 16.21 6.38 3.62
CA GLY A 692 14.74 6.37 3.73
C GLY A 692 14.05 7.68 3.29
N ARG A 693 12.73 7.82 3.53
CA ARG A 693 11.94 9.02 3.18
C ARG A 693 11.57 9.85 4.41
N ALA A 694 11.64 11.18 4.29
CA ALA A 694 11.27 12.12 5.37
C ALA A 694 9.77 12.07 5.78
N LEU A 695 8.87 11.63 4.87
CA LEU A 695 7.43 11.50 5.14
C LEU A 695 7.03 10.11 5.68
N HIS A 696 7.78 9.06 5.33
CA HIS A 696 7.49 7.66 5.66
C HIS A 696 8.78 6.96 6.11
N VAL A 697 9.12 7.12 7.38
CA VAL A 697 10.33 6.55 7.98
C VAL A 697 10.30 5.02 8.09
N ASP A 698 9.11 4.40 8.09
CA ASP A 698 8.94 2.94 8.29
C ASP A 698 8.76 2.13 6.99
N ARG A 699 8.96 2.73 5.80
CA ARG A 699 8.82 2.02 4.50
C ARG A 699 10.16 1.92 3.80
N SER A 700 10.66 0.69 3.59
CA SER A 700 11.85 0.46 2.76
C SER A 700 11.58 0.82 1.30
N ILE A 701 12.52 1.54 0.69
CA ILE A 701 12.50 1.86 -0.74
C ILE A 701 13.02 0.63 -1.49
N GLY A 702 12.14 -0.08 -2.20
CA GLY A 702 12.50 -1.25 -3.01
C GLY A 702 12.41 -1.01 -4.51
N LEU A 703 12.48 -2.10 -5.28
CA LEU A 703 12.37 -2.10 -6.75
C LEU A 703 11.06 -1.47 -7.26
N ASN A 704 9.99 -1.59 -6.48
CA ASN A 704 8.69 -0.93 -6.77
C ASN A 704 8.81 0.59 -6.85
N TYR A 705 9.74 1.19 -6.10
CA TYR A 705 10.00 2.63 -6.18
C TYR A 705 10.74 2.97 -7.47
N TRP A 706 11.75 2.17 -7.85
CA TRP A 706 12.47 2.31 -9.12
C TRP A 706 11.49 2.28 -10.30
N ILE A 707 10.65 1.24 -10.39
CA ILE A 707 9.64 1.09 -11.46
C ILE A 707 8.72 2.32 -11.57
N ARG A 708 8.35 2.93 -10.43
CA ARG A 708 7.44 4.09 -10.40
C ARG A 708 8.12 5.42 -10.72
N MET A 709 9.43 5.54 -10.51
CA MET A 709 10.15 6.82 -10.54
C MET A 709 11.16 6.94 -11.68
N ASP A 710 11.66 5.83 -12.21
CA ASP A 710 12.59 5.83 -13.33
C ASP A 710 11.81 5.98 -14.64
N TRP A 711 11.88 7.13 -15.31
CA TRP A 711 11.19 7.37 -16.56
C TRP A 711 12.12 7.98 -17.60
N SER A 712 12.43 7.25 -18.66
CA SER A 712 13.38 7.68 -19.70
C SER A 712 12.79 7.63 -21.11
N ASP A 713 11.47 7.86 -21.23
CA ASP A 713 10.70 7.63 -22.45
C ASP A 713 10.64 8.82 -23.41
N CYS A 714 10.65 10.03 -22.87
CA CYS A 714 10.50 11.27 -23.63
C CYS A 714 11.66 12.21 -23.31
N LYS A 715 12.18 12.91 -24.31
CA LYS A 715 13.23 13.91 -24.09
C LYS A 715 12.62 15.25 -23.67
N ASP A 716 13.22 15.92 -22.69
CA ASP A 716 12.90 17.29 -22.28
C ASP A 716 14.19 18.05 -21.92
N VAL A 717 14.67 18.87 -22.85
CA VAL A 717 15.86 19.73 -22.68
C VAL A 717 15.51 21.17 -22.28
N THR A 718 14.24 21.48 -22.04
CA THR A 718 13.80 22.87 -21.88
C THR A 718 14.40 23.57 -20.67
N ILE A 719 14.66 22.83 -19.59
CA ILE A 719 15.31 23.35 -18.38
C ILE A 719 16.75 23.78 -18.64
N LYS A 720 17.44 23.17 -19.63
CA LYS A 720 18.86 23.43 -19.93
C LYS A 720 19.12 24.85 -20.44
N ARG A 721 18.09 25.57 -20.87
CA ARG A 721 18.18 27.01 -21.18
C ARG A 721 18.63 27.84 -19.97
N ASN A 722 18.54 27.29 -18.75
CA ASN A 722 19.01 27.90 -17.51
C ASN A 722 20.49 27.68 -17.22
N LEU A 723 21.18 26.76 -17.90
CA LEU A 723 22.53 26.31 -17.51
C LEU A 723 23.50 27.46 -17.32
N THR A 724 23.55 28.40 -18.27
CA THR A 724 24.46 29.54 -18.20
C THR A 724 24.23 30.43 -16.97
N ARG A 725 22.96 30.75 -16.65
CA ARG A 725 22.65 31.62 -15.51
C ARG A 725 22.72 30.89 -14.16
N MET A 726 22.40 29.60 -14.14
CA MET A 726 22.57 28.76 -12.96
C MET A 726 24.05 28.58 -12.64
N GLN A 727 24.90 28.29 -13.65
CA GLN A 727 26.35 28.19 -13.50
C GLN A 727 26.93 29.48 -12.92
N ALA A 728 26.50 30.65 -13.41
CA ALA A 728 26.98 31.92 -12.88
C ALA A 728 26.66 32.11 -11.38
N GLU A 729 25.45 31.74 -10.93
CA GLU A 729 25.09 31.74 -9.51
C GLU A 729 25.90 30.69 -8.73
N TYR A 730 26.05 29.48 -9.27
CA TYR A 730 26.80 28.39 -8.65
C TYR A 730 28.27 28.76 -8.45
N ASP A 731 28.94 29.30 -9.47
CA ASP A 731 30.33 29.75 -9.41
C ASP A 731 30.51 30.86 -8.37
N SER A 732 29.54 31.78 -8.29
CA SER A 732 29.57 32.83 -7.27
C SER A 732 29.46 32.28 -5.85
N LEU A 733 28.67 31.21 -5.63
CA LEU A 733 28.59 30.56 -4.31
C LEU A 733 29.88 29.79 -4.01
N MET A 734 30.38 29.01 -4.98
CA MET A 734 31.57 28.15 -4.83
C MET A 734 32.89 28.92 -4.77
N ALA A 735 32.87 30.24 -5.00
CA ALA A 735 33.99 31.13 -4.69
C ALA A 735 34.30 31.19 -3.19
N ASP A 736 33.34 30.87 -2.30
CA ASP A 736 33.59 30.73 -0.87
C ASP A 736 34.30 29.40 -0.57
N ASP A 737 35.55 29.49 -0.11
CA ASP A 737 36.38 28.32 0.18
C ASP A 737 35.76 27.38 1.23
N THR A 738 35.04 27.93 2.22
CA THR A 738 34.44 27.10 3.28
C THR A 738 33.27 26.29 2.72
N LEU A 739 32.41 26.92 1.94
CA LEU A 739 31.30 26.25 1.26
C LEU A 739 31.81 25.19 0.30
N ARG A 740 32.78 25.52 -0.55
CA ARG A 740 33.38 24.60 -1.52
C ARG A 740 33.98 23.36 -0.83
N ASN A 741 34.74 23.56 0.25
CA ASN A 741 35.33 22.45 1.00
C ASN A 741 34.26 21.53 1.62
N TRP A 742 33.11 22.06 2.06
CA TRP A 742 32.02 21.22 2.57
C TRP A 742 31.27 20.48 1.47
N HIS A 743 31.07 21.12 0.31
CA HIS A 743 30.53 20.47 -0.89
C HIS A 743 31.40 19.27 -1.29
N GLU A 744 32.70 19.47 -1.45
CA GLU A 744 33.67 18.42 -1.82
C GLU A 744 33.65 17.25 -0.82
N LYS A 745 33.64 17.55 0.49
CA LYS A 745 33.52 16.52 1.53
C LYS A 745 32.21 15.72 1.44
N GLY A 746 31.11 16.39 1.12
CA GLY A 746 29.82 15.74 0.96
C GLY A 746 29.77 14.85 -0.27
N VAL A 747 30.34 15.30 -1.40
CA VAL A 747 30.52 14.48 -2.60
C VAL A 747 31.35 13.24 -2.30
N ASP A 748 32.49 13.40 -1.64
CA ASP A 748 33.35 12.28 -1.27
C ASP A 748 32.67 11.31 -0.29
N TRP A 749 31.89 11.82 0.66
CA TRP A 749 31.06 10.99 1.55
C TRP A 749 30.07 10.14 0.76
N HIS A 750 29.37 10.74 -0.21
CA HIS A 750 28.38 10.02 -1.04
C HIS A 750 29.03 8.97 -1.93
N ARG A 751 30.20 9.27 -2.52
CA ARG A 751 31.01 8.28 -3.27
C ARG A 751 31.46 7.12 -2.40
N ALA A 752 31.97 7.42 -1.20
CA ALA A 752 32.37 6.39 -0.24
C ALA A 752 31.17 5.56 0.22
N LYS A 753 30.02 6.19 0.44
CA LYS A 753 28.78 5.49 0.81
C LYS A 753 28.28 4.60 -0.33
N ALA A 754 28.32 5.06 -1.58
CA ALA A 754 27.95 4.23 -2.72
C ALA A 754 28.87 3.00 -2.82
N ALA A 755 30.19 3.16 -2.67
CA ALA A 755 31.14 2.05 -2.63
C ALA A 755 30.84 1.06 -1.49
N GLU A 756 30.58 1.57 -0.27
CA GLU A 756 30.17 0.73 0.87
C GLU A 756 28.89 -0.05 0.58
N LEU A 757 27.90 0.55 -0.09
CA LEU A 757 26.64 -0.12 -0.44
C LEU A 757 26.84 -1.18 -1.52
N HIS A 758 27.77 -1.01 -2.46
CA HIS A 758 28.15 -2.06 -3.41
C HIS A 758 28.79 -3.29 -2.72
N ASP A 759 29.50 -3.08 -1.61
CA ASP A 759 30.06 -4.19 -0.82
C ASP A 759 28.99 -4.96 -0.02
N MET A 760 27.75 -4.45 0.05
CA MET A 760 26.63 -5.12 0.72
C MET A 760 25.79 -5.93 -0.29
N PRO A 761 25.71 -7.27 -0.17
CA PRO A 761 25.04 -8.11 -1.16
C PRO A 761 23.57 -7.73 -1.45
N GLU A 762 22.82 -7.27 -0.45
CA GLU A 762 21.42 -6.83 -0.64
C GLU A 762 21.30 -5.59 -1.54
N PHE A 763 22.22 -4.63 -1.40
CA PHE A 763 22.22 -3.40 -2.16
C PHE A 763 22.80 -3.61 -3.56
N GLU A 764 23.81 -4.46 -3.69
CA GLU A 764 24.34 -4.86 -5.00
C GLU A 764 23.29 -5.62 -5.82
N ASP A 765 22.58 -6.57 -5.21
CA ASP A 765 21.51 -7.30 -5.90
C ASP A 765 20.37 -6.37 -6.32
N LEU A 766 19.99 -5.41 -5.47
CA LEU A 766 19.04 -4.37 -5.85
C LEU A 766 19.55 -3.52 -7.02
N TYR A 767 20.81 -3.10 -6.98
CA TYR A 767 21.42 -2.27 -8.03
C TYR A 767 21.38 -3.00 -9.37
N GLN A 768 21.79 -4.26 -9.40
CA GLN A 768 21.73 -5.09 -10.60
C GLN A 768 20.29 -5.25 -11.08
N GLN A 769 19.35 -5.58 -10.19
CA GLN A 769 17.94 -5.70 -10.54
C GLN A 769 17.39 -4.40 -11.13
N ALA A 770 17.68 -3.25 -10.51
CA ALA A 770 17.25 -1.94 -11.00
C ALA A 770 17.75 -1.67 -12.42
N LEU A 771 19.03 -1.96 -12.71
CA LEU A 771 19.61 -1.79 -14.04
C LEU A 771 19.08 -2.78 -15.09
N THR A 772 18.56 -3.95 -14.67
CA THR A 772 17.89 -4.87 -15.61
C THR A 772 16.48 -4.43 -16.01
N ILE A 773 15.87 -3.49 -15.28
CA ILE A 773 14.54 -2.96 -15.60
C ILE A 773 14.69 -1.87 -16.66
N ASP A 774 14.56 -2.30 -17.90
CA ASP A 774 14.42 -1.44 -19.07
C ASP A 774 13.02 -1.65 -19.66
N LEU A 775 12.15 -0.65 -19.50
CA LEU A 775 10.73 -0.72 -19.85
C LEU A 775 10.31 0.57 -20.53
N ASP A 776 9.55 0.45 -21.62
CA ASP A 776 8.87 1.60 -22.22
C ASP A 776 7.74 2.12 -21.32
N ALA A 777 7.21 3.30 -21.64
CA ALA A 777 6.20 3.96 -20.83
C ALA A 777 4.96 3.07 -20.61
N THR A 778 4.49 2.37 -21.64
CA THR A 778 3.28 1.54 -21.53
C THR A 778 3.55 0.30 -20.68
N GLU A 779 4.70 -0.33 -20.86
CA GLU A 779 5.18 -1.48 -20.08
C GLU A 779 5.35 -1.09 -18.60
N ARG A 780 5.98 0.05 -18.35
CA ARG A 780 6.19 0.61 -17.01
C ARG A 780 4.87 0.95 -16.32
N VAL A 781 3.91 1.57 -17.02
CA VAL A 781 2.55 1.78 -16.48
C VAL A 781 1.89 0.46 -16.13
N ALA A 782 1.99 -0.54 -17.02
CA ALA A 782 1.38 -1.84 -16.81
C ALA A 782 1.95 -2.58 -15.58
N TYR A 783 3.27 -2.51 -15.41
CA TYR A 783 3.96 -3.08 -14.25
C TYR A 783 3.63 -2.31 -12.97
N ALA A 784 3.68 -0.97 -13.00
CA ALA A 784 3.30 -0.16 -11.84
C ALA A 784 1.85 -0.43 -11.38
N LEU A 785 0.92 -0.66 -12.31
CA LEU A 785 -0.46 -1.04 -12.00
C LEU A 785 -0.59 -2.44 -11.38
N ALA A 786 0.25 -3.40 -11.81
CA ALA A 786 0.27 -4.72 -11.19
C ALA A 786 0.72 -4.64 -9.73
N LEU A 787 1.72 -3.80 -9.44
CA LEU A 787 2.22 -3.58 -8.08
C LEU A 787 1.21 -2.85 -7.17
N ASP A 788 0.36 -1.96 -7.72
CA ASP A 788 -0.72 -1.29 -6.96
C ASP A 788 -1.83 -2.27 -6.51
N MET A 789 -1.94 -3.45 -7.13
CA MET A 789 -2.92 -4.48 -6.74
C MET A 789 -2.38 -5.49 -5.71
N GLU A 790 -1.06 -5.50 -5.50
CA GLU A 790 -0.38 -6.38 -4.53
C GLU A 790 -0.19 -5.73 -3.15
N SER A 791 -0.31 -4.40 -3.07
CA SER A 791 -0.26 -3.59 -1.83
C SER A 791 -1.64 -3.41 -1.20
#